data_AF-A0A397C6W4-F1
#
_entry.id   AF-A0A397C6W4-F1
#
_cell.length_a   1.000
_cell.length_b   1.000
_cell.length_c   1.000
_cell.angle_alpha   90.00
_cell.angle_beta   90.00
_cell.angle_gamma   90.00
#
_symmetry.space_group_name_H-M   'P 1'
#
loop_
_entity.id
_entity.type
_entity.pdbx_description
1 polymer ?
#
loop_
_entity_poly.entity_id
_entity_poly.type
_entity_poly.pdbx_seq_one_letter_code
_entity_poly.pdbx_strand_id
1 'polypeptide(L)'
;MASPPPQLKGPTLKLNQRRNAASEPYVLGLRLRWFRRLVLTVVYTLHIMSAIYFLSLAYLMLTLTPFEATAMRAYAPRPSSILFLGMACLHLTPFFKLFYSSSPILRHLVRRVAARKTATRFTARSPHWKPMYGIIIPPSLVMSPNMSMATGHLLEISSETWIAGQMAKQIVDRKVSLFYAMVLASNCLITTWALLFRSSGLKKTLIGILDACLSSLLSAIIPLVLFLVPLVEYKVYGSGNESHDFMWLAQSVTSVRTLIVWTPVQPVMVMLPSIMNYLALQALSKRVRTTKGVTLRNVLVTPMETTLGHSSPLGHSSREHRRQPSNFVHPMLLAPTASMNSSIPAAGRGFSSIGNSIQSYVASKTQAFTWHQEHEYVLRCVIVLSVLWGLAVVAVAVTAEFYRLPCPPGCILDSAPWFSRSCNCIYFRWTCNSSNYDDVLDEYLNATDLGQNLLFLHIRKCGLRQGLAAETMYQFQSLYAFHFEFTSMQEWNIPSSAIPNTVIVALIRHSLLDHVPLALQTPGPSLRSIFLVGSPLQNIPNAIFNNWQHLNSLWLSSTNLTEFPLPVLQMQDLEVLALDSNHISTIPPELHLLPNLYWVYLDSNNISVFPDSLVTARHGIYLYLNHNPIEFISDDVVAQLDPWYVDISSTVYCQQRQLPLLCTSDCSESCSHADWGNYFCDPECNSTTCQYDKGDCAF
;
A
#
# COMPACT_ATOMS: atom_id res chain seq x y z
N MET A 1 8.88 33.38 100.18
CA MET A 1 8.21 32.12 100.58
C MET A 1 6.88 31.99 99.82
N ALA A 2 6.23 30.82 99.89
CA ALA A 2 4.89 30.52 99.35
C ALA A 2 4.74 30.43 97.81
N SER A 3 4.97 29.22 97.29
CA SER A 3 4.04 28.51 96.38
C SER A 3 2.85 27.94 97.22
N PRO A 4 1.83 27.18 96.70
CA PRO A 4 1.62 26.56 95.38
C PRO A 4 0.28 27.13 94.78
N PRO A 5 -0.80 26.43 94.29
CA PRO A 5 -1.12 25.02 94.01
C PRO A 5 -1.51 24.79 92.50
N PRO A 6 -2.56 24.06 92.02
CA PRO A 6 -2.36 23.14 90.88
C PRO A 6 -3.41 23.21 89.72
N GLN A 7 -3.36 22.20 88.84
CA GLN A 7 -4.11 22.03 87.58
C GLN A 7 -5.58 21.61 87.75
N LEU A 8 -6.44 21.89 86.75
CA LEU A 8 -7.15 20.86 85.95
C LEU A 8 -7.88 21.43 84.69
N LYS A 9 -8.48 20.54 83.87
CA LYS A 9 -8.69 20.66 82.41
C LYS A 9 -10.05 21.24 81.95
N GLY A 10 -10.03 21.91 80.78
CA GLY A 10 -11.02 21.73 79.69
C GLY A 10 -11.82 22.99 79.29
N PRO A 11 -12.47 23.00 78.10
CA PRO A 11 -12.43 22.04 76.98
C PRO A 11 -11.79 22.62 75.68
N THR A 12 -11.75 21.83 74.60
CA THR A 12 -11.20 22.25 73.29
C THR A 12 -12.19 22.06 72.14
N LEU A 13 -12.43 23.08 71.30
CA LEU A 13 -12.92 22.89 69.92
C LEU A 13 -12.72 24.11 68.99
N LYS A 14 -11.89 23.88 67.96
CA LYS A 14 -11.75 24.52 66.62
C LYS A 14 -12.46 25.86 66.32
N LEU A 15 -11.68 26.78 65.74
CA LEU A 15 -12.12 27.53 64.56
C LEU A 15 -10.93 27.78 63.60
N ASN A 16 -11.20 27.93 62.30
CA ASN A 16 -10.20 27.83 61.23
C ASN A 16 -9.56 29.18 60.86
N GLN A 17 -8.27 29.18 60.52
CA GLN A 17 -7.72 30.12 59.54
C GLN A 17 -6.78 29.41 58.55
N ARG A 18 -6.91 29.75 57.27
CA ARG A 18 -6.31 28.98 56.16
C ARG A 18 -4.84 29.37 55.93
N ARG A 19 -3.93 28.39 55.96
CA ARG A 19 -2.70 28.47 55.14
C ARG A 19 -3.04 28.03 53.72
N ASN A 20 -3.21 28.99 52.81
CA ASN A 20 -3.37 28.68 51.38
C ASN A 20 -2.04 28.14 50.83
N ALA A 21 -2.07 27.00 50.15
CA ALA A 21 -0.92 26.46 49.44
C ALA A 21 -0.70 27.22 48.13
N ALA A 22 0.50 27.75 47.90
CA ALA A 22 0.89 28.35 46.62
C ALA A 22 1.16 27.25 45.57
N SER A 23 0.11 26.78 44.93
CA SER A 23 0.15 25.62 44.02
C SER A 23 0.47 26.00 42.57
N GLU A 24 1.73 26.31 42.25
CA GLU A 24 2.19 26.23 40.85
C GLU A 24 3.71 26.01 40.69
N PRO A 25 4.13 24.74 40.53
CA PRO A 25 4.99 24.41 39.37
C PRO A 25 4.52 23.16 38.59
N TYR A 26 3.51 22.44 39.10
CA TYR A 26 3.15 21.11 38.62
C TYR A 26 2.45 21.09 37.26
N VAL A 27 1.69 22.13 36.90
CA VAL A 27 0.87 22.19 35.67
C VAL A 27 1.72 22.08 34.41
N LEU A 28 2.81 22.85 34.34
CA LEU A 28 3.74 22.83 33.20
C LEU A 28 4.50 21.50 33.11
N GLY A 29 4.87 20.93 34.26
CA GLY A 29 5.50 19.61 34.37
C GLY A 29 4.60 18.46 33.94
N LEU A 30 3.30 18.54 34.19
CA LEU A 30 2.31 17.57 33.69
C LEU A 30 2.16 17.67 32.17
N ARG A 31 1.93 18.88 31.63
CA ARG A 31 1.75 19.09 30.18
C ARG A 31 2.92 18.52 29.36
N LEU A 32 4.16 18.71 29.81
CA LEU A 32 5.34 18.13 29.15
C LEU A 32 5.39 16.59 29.21
N ARG A 33 4.91 15.96 30.29
CA ARG A 33 4.85 14.48 30.42
C ARG A 33 3.77 13.87 29.53
N TRP A 34 2.59 14.49 29.47
CA TRP A 34 1.49 14.06 28.59
C TRP A 34 1.87 14.19 27.11
N PHE A 35 2.42 15.33 26.70
CA PHE A 35 2.94 15.53 25.34
C PHE A 35 4.01 14.49 25.00
N ARG A 36 5.01 14.28 25.87
CA ARG A 36 6.04 13.24 25.68
C ARG A 36 5.47 11.83 25.53
N ARG A 37 4.40 11.48 26.26
CA ARG A 37 3.71 10.19 26.09
C ARG A 37 3.07 10.10 24.72
N LEU A 38 2.24 11.08 24.34
CA LEU A 38 1.55 11.14 23.06
C LEU A 38 2.51 10.96 21.87
N VAL A 39 3.61 11.72 21.84
CA VAL A 39 4.60 11.64 20.75
C VAL A 39 5.30 10.28 20.70
N LEU A 40 5.60 9.67 21.84
CA LEU A 40 6.18 8.33 21.87
C LEU A 40 5.17 7.26 21.46
N THR A 41 3.88 7.40 21.80
CA THR A 41 2.82 6.52 21.32
C THR A 41 2.73 6.57 19.79
N VAL A 42 2.62 7.77 19.19
CA VAL A 42 2.60 7.95 17.73
C VAL A 42 3.81 7.27 17.08
N VAL A 43 5.03 7.54 17.56
CA VAL A 43 6.26 6.93 17.01
C VAL A 43 6.23 5.39 17.09
N TYR A 44 5.73 4.81 18.18
CA TYR A 44 5.60 3.35 18.26
C TYR A 44 4.49 2.81 17.34
N THR A 45 3.36 3.49 17.21
CA THR A 45 2.29 3.11 16.27
C THR A 45 2.79 3.13 14.83
N LEU A 46 3.52 4.17 14.40
CA LEU A 46 4.08 4.27 13.05
C LEU A 46 5.11 3.14 12.78
N HIS A 47 5.95 2.80 13.75
CA HIS A 47 6.83 1.63 13.65
C HIS A 47 6.04 0.31 13.56
N ILE A 48 4.94 0.14 14.29
CA ILE A 48 4.09 -1.06 14.24
C ILE A 48 3.42 -1.19 12.86
N MET A 49 2.79 -0.12 12.34
CA MET A 49 2.15 -0.14 11.03
C MET A 49 3.15 -0.45 9.91
N SER A 50 4.35 0.13 9.97
CA SER A 50 5.43 -0.18 9.03
C SER A 50 5.90 -1.64 9.14
N ALA A 51 6.03 -2.16 10.36
CA ALA A 51 6.42 -3.56 10.56
C ALA A 51 5.35 -4.53 10.05
N ILE A 52 4.05 -4.26 10.28
CA ILE A 52 2.94 -5.04 9.73
C ILE A 52 2.98 -5.02 8.20
N TYR A 53 3.10 -3.85 7.58
CA TYR A 53 3.19 -3.71 6.13
C TYR A 53 4.30 -4.57 5.51
N PHE A 54 5.53 -4.47 6.03
CA PHE A 54 6.65 -5.25 5.50
C PHE A 54 6.60 -6.76 5.84
N LEU A 55 5.97 -7.16 6.97
CA LEU A 55 5.68 -8.58 7.23
C LEU A 55 4.65 -9.13 6.23
N SER A 56 3.58 -8.38 5.95
CA SER A 56 2.53 -8.79 5.02
C SER A 56 3.01 -8.80 3.57
N LEU A 57 3.86 -7.85 3.14
CA LEU A 57 4.55 -7.93 1.83
C LEU A 57 5.48 -9.15 1.75
N ALA A 58 6.24 -9.45 2.82
CA ALA A 58 7.10 -10.63 2.84
C ALA A 58 6.28 -11.93 2.77
N TYR A 59 5.16 -12.01 3.49
CA TYR A 59 4.23 -13.14 3.46
C TYR A 59 3.63 -13.32 2.06
N LEU A 60 3.14 -12.24 1.44
CA LEU A 60 2.61 -12.26 0.07
C LEU A 60 3.65 -12.81 -0.92
N MET A 61 4.86 -12.24 -0.97
CA MET A 61 5.92 -12.70 -1.87
C MET A 61 6.50 -14.10 -1.52
N LEU A 62 6.11 -14.69 -0.38
CA LEU A 62 6.44 -16.08 -0.02
C LEU A 62 5.32 -17.08 -0.33
N THR A 63 4.06 -16.62 -0.42
CA THR A 63 2.89 -17.48 -0.67
C THR A 63 2.36 -17.45 -2.10
N LEU A 64 2.97 -16.66 -3.00
CA LEU A 64 2.70 -16.70 -4.43
C LEU A 64 2.98 -18.12 -5.00
N THR A 65 1.98 -18.74 -5.62
CA THR A 65 2.15 -19.95 -6.44
C THR A 65 2.95 -19.64 -7.72
N PRO A 66 3.48 -20.65 -8.45
CA PRO A 66 4.12 -20.43 -9.75
C PRO A 66 3.18 -19.76 -10.77
N PHE A 67 1.88 -20.09 -10.71
CA PHE A 67 0.82 -19.43 -11.47
C PHE A 67 0.67 -17.95 -11.07
N GLU A 68 0.38 -17.65 -9.79
CA GLU A 68 0.20 -16.27 -9.30
C GLU A 68 1.44 -15.40 -9.62
N ALA A 69 2.64 -15.96 -9.43
CA ALA A 69 3.90 -15.29 -9.75
C ALA A 69 4.07 -15.00 -11.25
N THR A 70 3.62 -15.90 -12.13
CA THR A 70 3.64 -15.69 -13.60
C THR A 70 2.62 -14.62 -14.00
N ALA A 71 1.36 -14.76 -13.54
CA ALA A 71 0.26 -13.86 -13.84
C ALA A 71 0.57 -12.40 -13.45
N MET A 72 1.17 -12.23 -12.27
CA MET A 72 1.54 -10.92 -11.72
C MET A 72 2.95 -10.45 -12.14
N ARG A 73 3.67 -11.26 -12.93
CA ARG A 73 5.06 -11.01 -13.39
C ARG A 73 6.02 -10.69 -12.23
N ALA A 74 5.92 -11.48 -11.17
CA ALA A 74 6.65 -11.28 -9.92
C ALA A 74 8.16 -11.57 -10.09
N TYR A 75 8.95 -10.51 -10.13
CA TYR A 75 10.40 -10.55 -10.21
C TYR A 75 11.01 -10.95 -8.86
N ALA A 76 11.73 -12.07 -8.85
CA ALA A 76 12.49 -12.60 -7.71
C ALA A 76 11.75 -12.55 -6.34
N PRO A 77 10.65 -13.32 -6.16
CA PRO A 77 9.83 -13.24 -4.94
C PRO A 77 10.58 -13.59 -3.65
N ARG A 78 11.35 -14.69 -3.65
CA ARG A 78 12.09 -15.18 -2.47
C ARG A 78 13.22 -14.23 -2.02
N PRO A 79 14.06 -13.64 -2.91
CA PRO A 79 14.96 -12.55 -2.51
C PRO A 79 14.24 -11.31 -1.98
N SER A 80 13.12 -10.92 -2.61
CA SER A 80 12.34 -9.74 -2.22
C SER A 80 11.73 -9.87 -0.82
N SER A 81 11.19 -11.05 -0.49
CA SER A 81 10.64 -11.29 0.85
C SER A 81 11.70 -11.25 1.95
N ILE A 82 12.93 -11.72 1.69
CA ILE A 82 14.06 -11.60 2.64
C ILE A 82 14.38 -10.13 2.93
N LEU A 83 14.38 -9.27 1.90
CA LEU A 83 14.58 -7.83 2.07
C LEU A 83 13.45 -7.18 2.90
N PHE A 84 12.20 -7.54 2.63
CA PHE A 84 11.04 -7.05 3.39
C PHE A 84 11.03 -7.55 4.84
N LEU A 85 11.38 -8.82 5.12
CA LEU A 85 11.59 -9.33 6.48
C LEU A 85 12.69 -8.56 7.21
N GLY A 86 13.78 -8.21 6.53
CA GLY A 86 14.83 -7.35 7.07
C GLY A 86 14.30 -5.97 7.47
N MET A 87 13.44 -5.37 6.64
CA MET A 87 12.83 -4.07 6.89
C MET A 87 11.84 -4.11 8.07
N ALA A 88 10.99 -5.14 8.14
CA ALA A 88 10.11 -5.37 9.28
C ALA A 88 10.89 -5.54 10.60
N CYS A 89 11.95 -6.36 10.59
CA CYS A 89 12.86 -6.53 11.72
C CYS A 89 13.46 -5.21 12.18
N LEU A 90 13.83 -4.31 11.25
CA LEU A 90 14.37 -2.99 11.56
C LEU A 90 13.36 -2.12 12.34
N HIS A 91 12.10 -2.06 11.88
CA HIS A 91 11.03 -1.33 12.58
C HIS A 91 10.65 -1.95 13.93
N LEU A 92 10.90 -3.25 14.16
CA LEU A 92 10.69 -3.90 15.47
C LEU A 92 11.81 -3.64 16.50
N THR A 93 13.00 -3.18 16.08
CA THR A 93 14.12 -2.88 16.99
C THR A 93 13.85 -1.93 18.18
N PRO A 94 12.91 -0.94 18.13
CA PRO A 94 12.57 -0.12 19.30
C PRO A 94 12.00 -0.95 20.46
N PHE A 95 11.24 -1.99 20.15
CA PHE A 95 10.50 -2.80 21.12
C PHE A 95 11.38 -3.80 21.85
N PHE A 96 12.39 -4.38 21.19
CA PHE A 96 13.38 -5.25 21.84
C PHE A 96 14.05 -4.56 23.04
N LYS A 97 14.30 -3.24 22.98
CA LYS A 97 14.87 -2.47 24.09
C LYS A 97 13.91 -2.32 25.28
N LEU A 98 12.59 -2.27 25.02
CA LEU A 98 11.57 -2.31 26.07
C LEU A 98 11.49 -3.70 26.70
N PHE A 99 11.27 -4.74 25.88
CA PHE A 99 11.11 -6.12 26.36
C PHE A 99 12.36 -6.66 27.08
N TYR A 100 13.57 -6.29 26.65
CA TYR A 100 14.81 -6.63 27.36
C TYR A 100 14.92 -5.92 28.73
N SER A 101 14.37 -4.72 28.89
CA SER A 101 14.35 -4.02 30.18
C SER A 101 13.35 -4.63 31.17
N SER A 102 12.24 -5.18 30.68
CA SER A 102 11.17 -5.79 31.48
C SER A 102 11.42 -7.27 31.78
N SER A 103 11.80 -8.08 30.79
CA SER A 103 11.90 -9.55 30.94
C SER A 103 13.19 -9.99 31.66
N PRO A 104 13.11 -10.75 32.77
CA PRO A 104 14.29 -11.37 33.38
C PRO A 104 14.81 -12.54 32.55
N ILE A 105 13.93 -13.30 31.90
CA ILE A 105 14.25 -14.49 31.11
C ILE A 105 15.08 -14.11 29.87
N LEU A 106 14.65 -13.09 29.12
CA LEU A 106 15.36 -12.63 27.92
C LEU A 106 16.75 -12.10 28.25
N ARG A 107 16.91 -11.42 29.40
CA ARG A 107 18.22 -11.00 29.92
C ARG A 107 19.14 -12.18 30.24
N HIS A 108 18.61 -13.26 30.80
CA HIS A 108 19.39 -14.47 31.09
C HIS A 108 19.80 -15.20 29.81
N LEU A 109 18.91 -15.29 28.82
CA LEU A 109 19.16 -15.98 27.56
C LEU A 109 20.19 -15.25 26.69
N VAL A 110 20.07 -13.92 26.55
CA VAL A 110 21.08 -13.07 25.87
C VAL A 110 22.44 -13.16 26.57
N ARG A 111 22.49 -13.19 27.92
CA ARG A 111 23.73 -13.38 28.67
C ARG A 111 24.37 -14.76 28.40
N ARG A 112 23.60 -15.83 28.29
CA ARG A 112 24.12 -17.17 27.92
C ARG A 112 24.71 -17.19 26.50
N VAL A 113 24.06 -16.54 25.53
CA VAL A 113 24.59 -16.43 24.16
C VAL A 113 25.86 -15.57 24.09
N ALA A 114 25.90 -14.46 24.83
CA ALA A 114 27.10 -13.63 24.95
C ALA A 114 28.27 -14.39 25.60
N ALA A 115 28.01 -15.12 26.69
CA ALA A 115 29.01 -15.93 27.39
C ALA A 115 29.62 -17.04 26.50
N ARG A 116 28.81 -17.63 25.61
CA ARG A 116 29.30 -18.60 24.60
C ARG A 116 30.27 -17.97 23.59
N LYS A 117 30.22 -16.66 23.33
CA LYS A 117 31.18 -15.96 22.45
C LYS A 117 32.45 -15.48 23.16
N THR A 118 32.54 -15.57 24.49
CA THR A 118 33.73 -15.18 25.27
C THR A 118 34.65 -16.35 25.67
N ALA A 119 34.52 -17.51 25.01
CA ALA A 119 35.35 -18.68 25.28
C ALA A 119 36.76 -18.63 24.64
N THR A 120 36.97 -17.77 23.62
CA THR A 120 38.29 -17.53 23.01
C THR A 120 39.03 -16.41 23.73
N ARG A 121 40.14 -16.73 24.42
CA ARG A 121 40.98 -15.75 25.12
C ARG A 121 41.66 -14.78 24.14
N PHE A 122 41.26 -13.50 24.20
CA PHE A 122 42.16 -12.37 23.96
C PHE A 122 41.87 -11.27 24.98
N THR A 123 42.89 -10.47 25.31
CA THR A 123 42.90 -9.60 26.50
C THR A 123 41.96 -8.39 26.35
N ALA A 124 40.95 -8.32 27.21
CA ALA A 124 39.84 -7.38 27.11
C ALA A 124 40.22 -5.95 27.53
N ARG A 125 40.69 -5.13 26.58
CA ARG A 125 40.58 -3.67 26.67
C ARG A 125 39.12 -3.28 26.40
N SER A 126 38.56 -2.39 27.22
CA SER A 126 37.12 -2.05 27.23
C SER A 126 36.54 -1.75 25.83
N PRO A 127 35.56 -2.55 25.33
CA PRO A 127 34.86 -2.23 24.09
C PRO A 127 33.78 -1.19 24.35
N HIS A 128 34.13 0.09 24.21
CA HIS A 128 33.13 1.14 23.99
C HIS A 128 32.37 0.82 22.70
N TRP A 129 31.08 0.48 22.83
CA TRP A 129 30.18 0.25 21.69
C TRP A 129 29.93 1.56 20.94
N LYS A 130 30.85 1.91 20.04
CA LYS A 130 30.56 2.85 18.94
C LYS A 130 29.43 2.24 18.09
N PRO A 131 28.45 3.04 17.64
CA PRO A 131 27.40 2.54 16.75
C PRO A 131 28.01 2.08 15.42
N MET A 132 27.33 1.15 14.75
CA MET A 132 27.77 0.51 13.50
C MET A 132 27.61 1.43 12.28
N TYR A 133 28.18 2.63 12.34
CA TYR A 133 28.49 3.46 11.17
C TYR A 133 29.97 3.24 10.86
N GLY A 134 30.25 2.09 10.25
CA GLY A 134 31.59 1.53 10.02
C GLY A 134 31.94 1.27 8.56
N ILE A 135 31.15 1.79 7.61
CA ILE A 135 31.63 1.99 6.24
C ILE A 135 32.77 3.02 6.33
N ILE A 136 33.92 2.72 5.73
CA ILE A 136 35.08 3.64 5.72
C ILE A 136 34.82 4.74 4.68
N ILE A 137 33.89 5.63 5.03
CA ILE A 137 33.70 6.90 4.34
C ILE A 137 34.92 7.77 4.67
N PRO A 138 35.70 8.24 3.69
CA PRO A 138 36.87 9.08 3.97
C PRO A 138 36.43 10.39 4.63
N PRO A 139 37.29 11.06 5.42
CA PRO A 139 36.91 12.28 6.16
C PRO A 139 36.31 13.39 5.29
N SER A 140 36.65 13.44 4.01
CA SER A 140 36.11 14.36 3.00
C SER A 140 34.65 14.13 2.61
N LEU A 141 34.05 12.96 2.90
CA LEU A 141 32.64 12.66 2.66
C LEU A 141 31.79 12.65 3.95
N VAL A 142 32.33 13.07 5.10
CA VAL A 142 31.56 13.16 6.35
C VAL A 142 30.65 14.40 6.32
N MET A 143 29.46 14.22 5.77
CA MET A 143 28.44 15.26 5.61
C MET A 143 27.94 15.79 6.97
N SER A 144 27.68 17.10 7.05
CA SER A 144 27.09 17.72 8.24
C SER A 144 25.67 17.16 8.51
N PRO A 145 25.15 17.21 9.76
CA PRO A 145 23.84 16.63 10.08
C PRO A 145 22.69 17.21 9.24
N ASN A 146 22.74 18.51 8.93
CA ASN A 146 21.76 19.16 8.05
C ASN A 146 21.89 18.68 6.61
N MET A 147 23.12 18.50 6.11
CA MET A 147 23.38 18.01 4.75
C MET A 147 22.89 16.56 4.59
N SER A 148 23.18 15.70 5.57
CA SER A 148 22.72 14.30 5.60
C SER A 148 21.19 14.18 5.63
N MET A 149 20.50 15.03 6.41
CA MET A 149 19.04 15.11 6.38
C MET A 149 18.52 15.58 5.02
N ALA A 150 19.11 16.64 4.46
CA ALA A 150 18.68 17.23 3.19
C ALA A 150 18.83 16.27 2.00
N THR A 151 19.91 15.50 1.93
CA THR A 151 20.10 14.50 0.87
C THR A 151 19.23 13.26 1.06
N GLY A 152 19.03 12.81 2.30
CA GLY A 152 18.13 11.68 2.59
C GLY A 152 16.70 11.98 2.16
N HIS A 153 16.23 13.18 2.48
CA HIS A 153 14.92 13.70 2.07
C HIS A 153 14.76 13.84 0.54
N LEU A 154 15.82 14.22 -0.20
CA LEU A 154 15.77 14.23 -1.67
C LEU A 154 15.64 12.83 -2.26
N LEU A 155 16.33 11.84 -1.69
CA LEU A 155 16.21 10.45 -2.13
C LEU A 155 14.81 9.89 -1.82
N GLU A 156 14.27 10.20 -0.63
CA GLU A 156 12.91 9.87 -0.20
C GLU A 156 11.85 10.45 -1.15
N ILE A 157 11.87 11.77 -1.42
CA ILE A 157 10.99 12.38 -2.44
C ILE A 157 11.14 11.70 -3.80
N SER A 158 12.37 11.39 -4.24
CA SER A 158 12.61 10.78 -5.56
C SER A 158 11.94 9.42 -5.68
N SER A 159 12.03 8.60 -4.63
CA SER A 159 11.38 7.29 -4.55
C SER A 159 9.85 7.40 -4.41
N GLU A 160 9.34 8.26 -3.54
CA GLU A 160 7.89 8.51 -3.39
C GLU A 160 7.27 9.07 -4.68
N THR A 161 7.99 9.93 -5.41
CA THR A 161 7.55 10.44 -6.72
C THR A 161 7.53 9.35 -7.79
N TRP A 162 8.50 8.43 -7.78
CA TRP A 162 8.48 7.26 -8.68
C TRP A 162 7.27 6.36 -8.39
N ILE A 163 6.98 6.08 -7.11
CA ILE A 163 5.80 5.31 -6.68
C ILE A 163 4.52 6.00 -7.15
N ALA A 164 4.37 7.30 -6.87
CA ALA A 164 3.21 8.10 -7.28
C ALA A 164 3.01 8.10 -8.81
N GLY A 165 4.11 8.16 -9.58
CA GLY A 165 4.06 8.05 -11.05
C GLY A 165 3.67 6.66 -11.57
N GLN A 166 4.05 5.57 -10.88
CA GLN A 166 3.55 4.22 -11.20
C GLN A 166 2.06 4.09 -10.84
N MET A 167 1.63 4.60 -9.68
CA MET A 167 0.22 4.63 -9.28
C MET A 167 -0.63 5.35 -10.32
N ALA A 168 -0.20 6.54 -10.76
CA ALA A 168 -0.87 7.31 -11.80
C ALA A 168 -0.97 6.54 -13.14
N LYS A 169 0.04 5.74 -13.48
CA LYS A 169 0.02 4.91 -14.70
C LYS A 169 -0.87 3.67 -14.56
N GLN A 170 -0.92 3.03 -13.40
CA GLN A 170 -1.48 1.68 -13.23
C GLN A 170 -2.86 1.65 -12.56
N ILE A 171 -3.09 2.44 -11.52
CA ILE A 171 -4.30 2.36 -10.69
C ILE A 171 -5.49 3.00 -11.40
N VAL A 172 -6.60 2.26 -11.44
CA VAL A 172 -7.89 2.71 -12.03
C VAL A 172 -8.69 3.63 -11.11
N ASP A 173 -8.55 3.54 -9.79
CA ASP A 173 -9.01 4.60 -8.89
C ASP A 173 -8.05 5.81 -8.95
N ARG A 174 -8.36 6.71 -9.88
CA ARG A 174 -7.62 7.97 -10.06
C ARG A 174 -7.66 8.87 -8.82
N LYS A 175 -8.69 8.79 -7.96
CA LYS A 175 -8.80 9.58 -6.73
C LYS A 175 -7.79 9.10 -5.69
N VAL A 176 -7.56 7.78 -5.60
CA VAL A 176 -6.48 7.21 -4.78
C VAL A 176 -5.10 7.67 -5.29
N SER A 177 -4.87 7.67 -6.60
CA SER A 177 -3.61 8.18 -7.16
C SER A 177 -3.42 9.68 -6.92
N LEU A 178 -4.48 10.50 -7.07
CA LEU A 178 -4.43 11.92 -6.79
C LEU A 178 -4.19 12.18 -5.30
N PHE A 179 -4.85 11.43 -4.41
CA PHE A 179 -4.65 11.53 -2.97
C PHE A 179 -3.18 11.27 -2.58
N TYR A 180 -2.56 10.20 -3.10
CA TYR A 180 -1.14 9.92 -2.87
C TYR A 180 -0.24 11.07 -3.36
N ALA A 181 -0.51 11.61 -4.55
CA ALA A 181 0.24 12.75 -5.10
C ALA A 181 0.08 14.03 -4.24
N MET A 182 -1.10 14.30 -3.71
CA MET A 182 -1.36 15.46 -2.82
C MET A 182 -0.71 15.28 -1.44
N VAL A 183 -0.63 14.06 -0.91
CA VAL A 183 0.13 13.75 0.31
C VAL A 183 1.63 13.91 0.08
N LEU A 184 2.16 13.44 -1.07
CA LEU A 184 3.55 13.65 -1.48
C LEU A 184 3.91 15.13 -1.59
N ALA A 185 3.11 15.92 -2.31
CA ALA A 185 3.32 17.36 -2.40
C ALA A 185 3.26 18.05 -1.02
N SER A 186 2.37 17.59 -0.13
CA SER A 186 2.31 18.06 1.26
C SER A 186 3.58 17.70 2.05
N ASN A 187 4.14 16.50 1.82
CA ASN A 187 5.42 16.07 2.40
C ASN A 187 6.52 17.06 1.98
N CYS A 188 6.70 17.30 0.68
CA CYS A 188 7.71 18.21 0.12
C CYS A 188 7.65 19.64 0.69
N LEU A 189 6.44 20.15 0.98
CA LEU A 189 6.24 21.48 1.55
C LEU A 189 6.53 21.52 3.06
N ILE A 190 6.16 20.49 3.81
CA ILE A 190 6.27 20.46 5.28
C ILE A 190 7.69 20.13 5.75
N THR A 191 8.37 19.20 5.07
CA THR A 191 9.79 18.86 5.30
C THR A 191 10.69 20.09 5.09
N THR A 192 10.41 20.87 4.04
CA THR A 192 11.07 22.15 3.75
C THR A 192 10.99 23.11 4.94
N TRP A 193 9.84 23.20 5.60
CA TRP A 193 9.66 24.05 6.79
C TRP A 193 10.46 23.51 8.00
N ALA A 194 10.73 22.21 8.09
CA ALA A 194 11.57 21.64 9.15
C ALA A 194 13.03 22.16 9.07
N LEU A 195 13.56 22.27 7.85
CA LEU A 195 14.93 22.73 7.57
C LEU A 195 15.15 24.22 7.89
N LEU A 196 14.10 25.04 7.79
CA LEU A 196 14.15 26.49 7.96
C LEU A 196 14.20 26.96 9.44
N PHE A 197 13.75 26.16 10.42
CA PHE A 197 13.60 26.67 11.80
C PHE A 197 14.80 26.41 12.71
N ARG A 198 15.45 27.50 13.13
CA ARG A 198 16.57 27.47 14.09
C ARG A 198 16.12 27.26 15.54
N SER A 199 14.97 27.79 15.97
CA SER A 199 14.58 27.94 17.38
C SER A 199 13.42 27.03 17.85
N SER A 200 13.20 27.01 19.18
CA SER A 200 12.19 26.23 19.92
C SER A 200 12.25 24.69 19.75
N GLY A 201 12.69 24.00 20.81
CA GLY A 201 12.69 22.53 20.85
C GLY A 201 11.30 21.90 20.70
N LEU A 202 10.24 22.60 21.14
CA LEU A 202 8.85 22.18 20.92
C LEU A 202 8.49 22.26 19.44
N LYS A 203 8.84 23.35 18.74
CA LYS A 203 8.57 23.52 17.31
C LYS A 203 9.28 22.46 16.46
N LYS A 204 10.56 22.20 16.75
CA LYS A 204 11.34 21.11 16.12
C LYS A 204 10.89 19.70 16.51
N THR A 205 9.98 19.56 17.46
CA THR A 205 9.34 18.27 17.78
C THR A 205 8.01 18.16 17.03
N LEU A 206 7.20 19.23 17.01
CA LEU A 206 5.92 19.26 16.29
C LEU A 206 6.08 19.00 14.79
N ILE A 207 7.02 19.71 14.13
CA ILE A 207 7.23 19.53 12.68
C ILE A 207 7.77 18.13 12.39
N GLY A 208 8.72 17.63 13.18
CA GLY A 208 9.27 16.28 13.05
C GLY A 208 8.26 15.14 13.31
N ILE A 209 7.11 15.42 13.92
CA ILE A 209 5.99 14.47 13.99
C ILE A 209 5.21 14.48 12.68
N LEU A 210 4.89 15.67 12.14
CA LEU A 210 4.10 15.81 10.92
C LEU A 210 4.83 15.24 9.70
N ASP A 211 6.13 15.55 9.61
CA ASP A 211 7.17 14.95 8.76
C ASP A 211 7.12 13.41 8.79
N ALA A 212 7.40 12.80 9.95
CA ALA A 212 7.37 11.34 10.11
C ALA A 212 5.97 10.72 9.89
N CYS A 213 4.87 11.44 10.14
CA CYS A 213 3.52 10.98 9.83
C CYS A 213 3.27 10.92 8.32
N LEU A 214 3.68 11.94 7.55
CA LEU A 214 3.49 11.99 6.09
C LEU A 214 4.37 10.95 5.39
N SER A 215 5.65 10.89 5.77
CA SER A 215 6.58 9.84 5.33
C SER A 215 6.04 8.42 5.65
N SER A 216 5.49 8.19 6.84
CA SER A 216 4.83 6.90 7.17
C SER A 216 3.54 6.65 6.38
N LEU A 217 2.81 7.70 6.03
CA LEU A 217 1.58 7.61 5.26
C LEU A 217 1.87 7.15 3.82
N LEU A 218 2.90 7.73 3.19
CA LEU A 218 3.34 7.42 1.83
C LEU A 218 4.10 6.08 1.74
N SER A 219 5.00 5.79 2.69
CA SER A 219 5.89 4.62 2.64
C SER A 219 5.31 3.32 3.20
N ALA A 220 4.19 3.36 3.94
CA ALA A 220 3.60 2.15 4.55
C ALA A 220 2.08 2.18 4.70
N ILE A 221 1.48 3.26 5.23
CA ILE A 221 0.07 3.20 5.67
C ILE A 221 -0.90 3.24 4.47
N ILE A 222 -0.70 4.08 3.45
CA ILE A 222 -1.56 4.07 2.25
C ILE A 222 -1.49 2.70 1.55
N PRO A 223 -0.30 2.13 1.22
CA PRO A 223 -0.25 0.83 0.57
C PRO A 223 -0.83 -0.33 1.41
N LEU A 224 -0.64 -0.29 2.74
CA LEU A 224 -1.22 -1.27 3.66
C LEU A 224 -2.75 -1.22 3.67
N VAL A 225 -3.34 -0.03 3.81
CA VAL A 225 -4.79 0.11 3.99
C VAL A 225 -5.56 0.01 2.68
N LEU A 226 -5.07 0.60 1.59
CA LEU A 226 -5.85 0.68 0.34
C LEU A 226 -5.68 -0.52 -0.61
N PHE A 227 -4.59 -1.29 -0.50
CA PHE A 227 -4.31 -2.39 -1.44
C PHE A 227 -4.09 -3.73 -0.73
N LEU A 228 -3.44 -3.73 0.44
CA LEU A 228 -3.06 -4.98 1.11
C LEU A 228 -4.15 -5.53 2.04
N VAL A 229 -4.98 -4.68 2.66
CA VAL A 229 -6.16 -5.13 3.42
C VAL A 229 -7.21 -5.79 2.51
N PRO A 230 -7.67 -5.18 1.39
CA PRO A 230 -8.61 -5.85 0.48
C PRO A 230 -8.11 -7.17 -0.08
N LEU A 231 -6.79 -7.30 -0.35
CA LEU A 231 -6.18 -8.55 -0.81
C LEU A 231 -6.20 -9.64 0.27
N VAL A 232 -6.04 -9.28 1.55
CA VAL A 232 -6.17 -10.22 2.67
C VAL A 232 -7.63 -10.58 2.91
N GLU A 233 -8.55 -9.63 2.77
CA GLU A 233 -10.00 -9.88 2.87
C GLU A 233 -10.45 -10.86 1.77
N TYR A 234 -10.03 -10.67 0.51
CA TYR A 234 -10.24 -11.65 -0.57
C TYR A 234 -9.63 -13.03 -0.24
N LYS A 235 -8.36 -13.10 0.18
CA LYS A 235 -7.68 -14.39 0.46
C LYS A 235 -8.14 -15.08 1.76
N VAL A 236 -9.10 -14.53 2.49
CA VAL A 236 -9.66 -15.09 3.75
C VAL A 236 -11.19 -15.26 3.70
N TYR A 237 -11.91 -14.43 2.94
CA TYR A 237 -13.37 -14.40 2.87
C TYR A 237 -13.95 -14.44 1.44
N GLY A 238 -13.10 -14.40 0.40
CA GLY A 238 -13.54 -14.54 -0.98
C GLY A 238 -13.97 -15.97 -1.31
N SER A 239 -14.91 -16.09 -2.23
CA SER A 239 -15.42 -17.35 -2.79
C SER A 239 -14.50 -17.93 -3.87
N GLY A 240 -13.67 -17.10 -4.51
CA GLY A 240 -12.89 -17.42 -5.70
C GLY A 240 -13.56 -16.94 -6.98
N ASN A 241 -14.90 -16.95 -7.01
CA ASN A 241 -15.70 -16.46 -8.14
C ASN A 241 -15.51 -14.95 -8.39
N GLU A 242 -15.04 -14.17 -7.41
CA GLU A 242 -14.72 -12.74 -7.63
C GLU A 242 -13.65 -12.54 -8.74
N SER A 243 -12.86 -13.58 -9.03
CA SER A 243 -11.91 -13.58 -10.15
C SER A 243 -12.56 -13.61 -11.54
N HIS A 244 -13.84 -13.98 -11.64
CA HIS A 244 -14.63 -13.95 -12.88
C HIS A 244 -15.19 -12.54 -13.18
N ASP A 245 -15.38 -11.67 -12.17
CA ASP A 245 -15.72 -10.26 -12.43
C ASP A 245 -14.49 -9.51 -12.99
N PHE A 246 -14.54 -9.23 -14.29
CA PHE A 246 -13.52 -8.44 -14.98
C PHE A 246 -13.34 -7.01 -14.43
N MET A 247 -14.35 -6.44 -13.77
CA MET A 247 -14.23 -5.15 -13.09
C MET A 247 -13.35 -5.27 -11.84
N TRP A 248 -13.68 -6.21 -10.94
CA TRP A 248 -12.88 -6.55 -9.76
C TRP A 248 -11.46 -6.98 -10.17
N LEU A 249 -11.33 -7.86 -11.16
CA LEU A 249 -10.04 -8.38 -11.62
C LEU A 249 -9.16 -7.26 -12.19
N ALA A 250 -9.72 -6.28 -12.90
CA ALA A 250 -8.99 -5.11 -13.37
C ALA A 250 -8.53 -4.19 -12.22
N GLN A 251 -9.37 -3.97 -11.21
CA GLN A 251 -9.03 -3.20 -10.01
C GLN A 251 -7.95 -3.91 -9.16
N SER A 252 -8.10 -5.22 -8.95
CA SER A 252 -7.19 -6.06 -8.16
C SER A 252 -5.83 -6.25 -8.84
N VAL A 253 -5.80 -6.64 -10.12
CA VAL A 253 -4.52 -6.86 -10.84
C VAL A 253 -3.72 -5.56 -10.94
N THR A 254 -4.36 -4.41 -11.15
CA THR A 254 -3.64 -3.12 -11.15
C THR A 254 -3.14 -2.72 -9.76
N SER A 255 -3.97 -2.83 -8.73
CA SER A 255 -3.60 -2.49 -7.35
C SER A 255 -2.46 -3.38 -6.83
N VAL A 256 -2.56 -4.69 -7.03
CA VAL A 256 -1.57 -5.66 -6.53
C VAL A 256 -0.25 -5.59 -7.32
N ARG A 257 -0.25 -5.15 -8.59
CA ARG A 257 1.00 -4.82 -9.32
C ARG A 257 1.78 -3.64 -8.73
N THR A 258 1.18 -2.81 -7.87
CA THR A 258 1.94 -1.81 -7.11
C THR A 258 2.66 -2.40 -5.89
N LEU A 259 2.13 -3.49 -5.32
CA LEU A 259 2.67 -4.19 -4.15
C LEU A 259 3.69 -5.26 -4.52
N ILE A 260 3.38 -6.08 -5.53
CA ILE A 260 4.25 -7.15 -6.03
C ILE A 260 5.46 -6.53 -6.74
N VAL A 261 6.64 -7.06 -6.44
CA VAL A 261 7.88 -6.67 -7.11
C VAL A 261 7.87 -7.20 -8.54
N TRP A 262 7.86 -6.31 -9.55
CA TRP A 262 7.96 -6.65 -10.98
C TRP A 262 9.22 -6.07 -11.66
N THR A 263 10.06 -5.33 -10.92
CA THR A 263 11.40 -4.90 -11.38
C THR A 263 12.46 -5.05 -10.28
N PRO A 264 13.76 -5.15 -10.62
CA PRO A 264 14.85 -5.05 -9.64
C PRO A 264 14.97 -3.68 -8.96
N VAL A 265 14.31 -2.62 -9.47
CA VAL A 265 14.39 -1.25 -8.93
C VAL A 265 13.34 -1.00 -7.84
N GLN A 266 12.15 -1.59 -7.98
CA GLN A 266 11.01 -1.39 -7.09
C GLN A 266 11.29 -1.70 -5.59
N PRO A 267 12.03 -2.77 -5.20
CA PRO A 267 12.34 -3.02 -3.79
C PRO A 267 13.15 -1.87 -3.18
N VAL A 268 14.08 -1.30 -3.95
CA VAL A 268 14.90 -0.15 -3.51
C VAL A 268 14.01 1.08 -3.31
N MET A 269 13.11 1.36 -4.25
CA MET A 269 12.19 2.50 -4.17
C MET A 269 11.17 2.39 -3.04
N VAL A 270 10.72 1.17 -2.67
CA VAL A 270 9.81 0.96 -1.54
C VAL A 270 10.57 0.98 -0.19
N MET A 271 11.77 0.40 -0.13
CA MET A 271 12.54 0.34 1.12
C MET A 271 13.18 1.69 1.49
N LEU A 272 13.66 2.48 0.53
CA LEU A 272 14.43 3.69 0.82
C LEU A 272 13.66 4.73 1.66
N PRO A 273 12.41 5.12 1.30
CA PRO A 273 11.60 6.00 2.14
C PRO A 273 11.41 5.43 3.55
N SER A 274 11.14 4.13 3.67
CA SER A 274 10.93 3.51 4.98
C SER A 274 12.21 3.46 5.84
N ILE A 275 13.40 3.33 5.24
CA ILE A 275 14.69 3.46 5.93
C ILE A 275 14.90 4.90 6.43
N MET A 276 14.59 5.91 5.61
CA MET A 276 14.67 7.32 6.00
C MET A 276 13.70 7.65 7.13
N ASN A 277 12.44 7.23 7.00
CA ASN A 277 11.40 7.32 8.02
C ASN A 277 11.83 6.67 9.35
N TYR A 278 12.36 5.44 9.31
CA TYR A 278 12.87 4.75 10.49
C TYR A 278 13.96 5.57 11.21
N LEU A 279 14.87 6.20 10.48
CA LEU A 279 15.92 7.06 11.05
C LEU A 279 15.32 8.36 11.65
N ALA A 280 14.33 8.96 11.00
CA ALA A 280 13.59 10.13 11.50
C ALA A 280 12.83 9.82 12.81
N LEU A 281 12.09 8.71 12.84
CA LEU A 281 11.38 8.20 14.02
C LEU A 281 12.34 7.93 15.20
N GLN A 282 13.50 7.32 14.95
CA GLN A 282 14.55 7.12 15.97
C GLN A 282 15.11 8.46 16.48
N ALA A 283 15.35 9.43 15.59
CA ALA A 283 15.86 10.75 15.95
C ALA A 283 14.84 11.55 16.79
N LEU A 284 13.56 11.51 16.43
CA LEU A 284 12.43 12.10 17.17
C LEU A 284 12.28 11.44 18.55
N SER A 285 12.24 10.11 18.59
CA SER A 285 12.19 9.29 19.81
C SER A 285 13.35 9.63 20.76
N LYS A 286 14.57 9.76 20.24
CA LYS A 286 15.75 10.18 21.01
C LYS A 286 15.58 11.60 21.56
N ARG A 287 15.24 12.57 20.70
CA ARG A 287 15.02 13.99 21.05
C ARG A 287 14.03 14.12 22.22
N VAL A 288 12.84 13.53 22.08
CA VAL A 288 11.76 13.53 23.09
C VAL A 288 12.15 12.83 24.40
N ARG A 289 12.98 11.79 24.35
CA ARG A 289 13.51 11.13 25.56
C ARG A 289 14.56 11.98 26.28
N THR A 290 15.44 12.66 25.53
CA THR A 290 16.56 13.45 26.07
C THR A 290 16.20 14.87 26.52
N THR A 291 15.04 15.40 26.15
CA THR A 291 14.54 16.69 26.67
C THR A 291 14.33 16.62 28.18
N LYS A 292 15.36 17.00 28.95
CA LYS A 292 15.24 17.27 30.38
C LYS A 292 14.23 18.41 30.56
N GLY A 293 13.38 18.31 31.58
CA GLY A 293 12.48 19.41 31.93
C GLY A 293 13.30 20.65 32.30
N VAL A 294 12.98 21.79 31.71
CA VAL A 294 13.67 23.06 31.98
C VAL A 294 13.26 23.55 33.37
N THR A 295 14.03 23.19 34.39
CA THR A 295 13.96 23.84 35.71
C THR A 295 14.44 25.28 35.56
N LEU A 296 13.51 26.23 35.70
CA LEU A 296 13.72 27.67 35.50
C LEU A 296 14.46 28.30 36.70
N ARG A 297 15.68 27.81 36.99
CA ARG A 297 16.50 28.22 38.14
C ARG A 297 17.74 29.05 37.76
N ASN A 298 18.12 29.06 36.47
CA ASN A 298 19.33 29.73 35.98
C ASN A 298 19.05 31.08 35.29
N VAL A 299 17.88 31.69 35.55
CA VAL A 299 17.50 33.03 35.05
C VAL A 299 17.47 34.08 36.19
N LEU A 300 17.53 33.63 37.45
CA LEU A 300 17.35 34.48 38.64
C LEU A 300 18.40 34.18 39.73
N VAL A 301 19.68 34.13 39.35
CA VAL A 301 20.81 34.29 40.28
C VAL A 301 21.91 35.12 39.61
N THR A 302 21.84 36.44 39.76
CA THR A 302 23.00 37.35 39.62
C THR A 302 23.29 37.92 41.00
N PRO A 303 24.42 37.60 41.66
CA PRO A 303 24.82 38.30 42.86
C PRO A 303 25.15 39.76 42.50
N MET A 304 24.64 40.70 43.28
CA MET A 304 24.82 42.13 43.06
C MET A 304 26.00 42.62 43.91
N GLU A 305 27.21 42.61 43.34
CA GLU A 305 28.35 43.24 43.99
C GLU A 305 28.27 44.77 43.86
N THR A 306 28.15 45.45 44.99
CA THR A 306 28.11 46.90 45.10
C THR A 306 29.51 47.47 45.28
N THR A 307 30.11 48.00 44.22
CA THR A 307 31.34 48.81 44.31
C THR A 307 31.01 50.29 44.45
N LEU A 308 31.19 50.82 45.66
CA LEU A 308 31.18 52.26 45.93
C LEU A 308 32.43 52.91 45.32
N GLY A 309 32.26 54.04 44.64
CA GLY A 309 33.37 54.82 44.10
C GLY A 309 34.13 55.59 45.18
N HIS A 310 35.46 55.65 45.05
CA HIS A 310 36.32 56.61 45.72
C HIS A 310 37.33 57.22 44.73
N SER A 311 37.95 58.32 45.13
CA SER A 311 38.52 59.32 44.22
C SER A 311 39.94 59.04 43.69
N SER A 312 40.23 59.70 42.57
CA SER A 312 41.53 60.13 42.01
C SER A 312 42.60 60.54 43.08
N PRO A 313 43.92 60.68 42.76
CA PRO A 313 44.43 61.05 41.42
C PRO A 313 45.86 60.57 41.00
N LEU A 314 46.31 61.10 39.85
CA LEU A 314 47.69 61.26 39.34
C LEU A 314 48.50 60.02 38.87
N GLY A 315 49.16 60.16 37.72
CA GLY A 315 50.12 59.20 37.14
C GLY A 315 50.49 59.53 35.69
N HIS A 316 51.75 59.89 35.42
CA HIS A 316 52.23 60.30 34.08
C HIS A 316 52.28 59.13 33.07
N SER A 317 52.05 59.39 31.77
CA SER A 317 53.15 59.55 30.78
C SER A 317 52.71 59.49 29.29
N SER A 318 53.09 60.52 28.54
CA SER A 318 53.65 60.52 27.17
C SER A 318 53.15 59.51 26.10
N ARG A 319 52.51 60.04 25.03
CA ARG A 319 53.22 60.34 23.76
C ARG A 319 52.37 61.15 22.77
N GLU A 320 53.04 61.83 21.85
CA GLU A 320 52.46 62.71 20.82
C GLU A 320 52.19 61.97 19.50
N HIS A 321 51.24 62.47 18.69
CA HIS A 321 51.58 63.00 17.35
C HIS A 321 50.44 63.82 16.68
N ARG A 322 50.47 65.13 16.97
CA ARG A 322 50.32 66.27 16.05
C ARG A 322 49.86 65.99 14.58
N ARG A 323 48.68 66.50 14.19
CA ARG A 323 48.45 67.35 12.98
C ARG A 323 47.03 67.96 12.91
N GLN A 324 46.95 69.28 13.04
CA GLN A 324 45.92 70.19 12.46
C GLN A 324 46.47 70.73 11.10
N PRO A 325 45.80 71.58 10.28
CA PRO A 325 44.62 72.48 10.50
C PRO A 325 43.50 72.33 9.43
N SER A 326 42.40 73.12 9.30
CA SER A 326 41.50 73.91 10.20
C SER A 326 40.26 74.39 9.37
N ASN A 327 39.56 75.46 9.79
CA ASN A 327 38.61 76.32 9.02
C ASN A 327 37.16 75.78 8.83
N PHE A 328 36.15 76.33 9.54
CA PHE A 328 35.24 77.45 9.14
C PHE A 328 34.02 76.96 8.32
N VAL A 329 32.75 77.40 8.47
CA VAL A 329 32.10 78.58 9.10
C VAL A 329 30.76 78.20 9.79
N HIS A 330 30.29 78.97 10.79
CA HIS A 330 28.88 79.05 11.26
C HIS A 330 28.37 80.49 11.03
N PRO A 331 27.11 80.69 10.56
CA PRO A 331 25.94 80.93 11.45
C PRO A 331 24.70 80.09 11.03
N MET A 332 23.62 79.85 11.79
CA MET A 332 22.87 80.58 12.84
C MET A 332 21.85 81.61 12.29
N LEU A 333 20.54 81.29 12.29
CA LEU A 333 19.44 82.12 12.88
C LEU A 333 17.99 81.67 12.53
N LEU A 334 17.05 82.19 13.33
CA LEU A 334 15.59 82.38 13.11
C LEU A 334 14.64 81.17 13.04
N ALA A 335 13.90 80.97 14.15
CA ALA A 335 12.46 80.74 14.12
C ALA A 335 11.73 82.10 14.27
N PRO A 336 10.39 82.19 14.05
CA PRO A 336 9.53 82.52 15.21
C PRO A 336 8.06 82.01 15.17
N THR A 337 7.43 82.03 16.35
CA THR A 337 5.97 82.24 16.64
C THR A 337 4.90 81.23 16.15
N ALA A 338 3.72 81.08 16.78
CA ALA A 338 3.26 81.31 18.18
C ALA A 338 1.80 80.82 18.40
N SER A 339 1.37 80.80 19.68
CA SER A 339 -0.04 80.74 20.18
C SER A 339 -0.78 79.38 20.09
N MET A 340 -1.68 78.99 21.01
CA MET A 340 -2.00 79.51 22.36
C MET A 340 -2.67 78.44 23.27
N ASN A 341 -2.43 78.54 24.59
CA ASN A 341 -3.22 78.18 25.80
C ASN A 341 -4.39 77.14 25.73
N SER A 342 -4.72 76.34 26.77
CA SER A 342 -4.55 76.57 28.23
C SER A 342 -4.44 75.29 29.11
N SER A 343 -3.75 75.45 30.25
CA SER A 343 -3.61 74.62 31.47
C SER A 343 -4.95 74.11 32.11
N ILE A 344 -5.02 73.22 33.13
CA ILE A 344 -4.08 72.93 34.24
C ILE A 344 -3.63 71.42 34.42
N PRO A 345 -3.88 70.57 35.47
CA PRO A 345 -2.77 69.72 35.95
C PRO A 345 -2.95 68.18 36.13
N ALA A 346 -1.78 67.51 36.19
CA ALA A 346 -1.40 66.37 37.06
C ALA A 346 -1.71 64.89 36.69
N ALA A 347 -0.86 64.03 37.29
CA ALA A 347 -0.86 62.56 37.36
C ALA A 347 -0.64 61.74 36.07
N GLY A 348 0.31 60.77 36.10
CA GLY A 348 0.43 59.74 35.04
C GLY A 348 1.82 59.32 34.56
N ARG A 349 2.80 58.99 35.43
CA ARG A 349 3.98 58.21 34.99
C ARG A 349 3.54 56.78 34.65
N GLY A 350 3.52 56.37 33.37
CA GLY A 350 3.07 55.00 33.05
C GLY A 350 3.26 54.40 31.64
N PHE A 351 3.58 55.15 30.58
CA PHE A 351 3.42 54.63 29.21
C PHE A 351 4.67 54.49 28.31
N SER A 352 5.87 54.89 28.75
CA SER A 352 7.10 54.77 27.93
C SER A 352 7.73 53.37 27.86
N SER A 353 7.25 52.40 28.67
CA SER A 353 7.82 51.04 28.75
C SER A 353 7.32 50.09 27.65
N ILE A 354 6.11 50.33 27.11
CA ILE A 354 5.41 49.35 26.28
C ILE A 354 5.96 49.31 24.85
N GLY A 355 6.31 50.47 24.25
CA GLY A 355 6.85 50.54 22.89
C GLY A 355 8.14 49.73 22.70
N ASN A 356 9.11 49.94 23.59
CA ASN A 356 10.40 49.22 23.58
C ASN A 356 10.21 47.71 23.82
N SER A 357 9.19 47.33 24.59
CA SER A 357 8.82 45.94 24.86
C SER A 357 8.22 45.26 23.62
N ILE A 358 7.37 45.96 22.86
CA ILE A 358 6.81 45.45 21.58
C ILE A 358 7.93 45.34 20.53
N GLN A 359 8.77 46.36 20.38
CA GLN A 359 9.81 46.38 19.35
C GLN A 359 10.90 45.32 19.60
N SER A 360 11.27 45.07 20.85
CA SER A 360 12.16 43.95 21.22
C SER A 360 11.49 42.58 21.07
N TYR A 361 10.19 42.44 21.37
CA TYR A 361 9.46 41.19 21.14
C TYR A 361 9.34 40.84 19.65
N VAL A 362 9.11 41.84 18.78
CA VAL A 362 9.10 41.68 17.32
C VAL A 362 10.49 41.34 16.79
N ALA A 363 11.55 42.02 17.26
CA ALA A 363 12.94 41.67 16.93
C ALA A 363 13.32 40.24 17.37
N SER A 364 12.80 39.75 18.51
CA SER A 364 13.01 38.36 18.93
C SER A 364 12.35 37.34 18.00
N LYS A 365 11.23 37.71 17.34
CA LYS A 365 10.55 36.89 16.34
C LYS A 365 11.27 36.90 14.99
N THR A 366 11.82 38.03 14.53
CA THR A 366 12.57 38.06 13.26
C THR A 366 13.88 37.27 13.34
N GLN A 367 14.53 37.20 14.51
CA GLN A 367 15.67 36.29 14.74
C GLN A 367 15.34 34.78 14.63
N ALA A 368 14.06 34.39 14.62
CA ALA A 368 13.66 32.98 14.50
C ALA A 368 13.77 32.42 13.07
N PHE A 369 13.92 33.28 12.05
CA PHE A 369 14.08 32.92 10.64
C PHE A 369 15.40 33.50 10.11
N THR A 370 16.51 32.84 10.44
CA THR A 370 17.87 33.25 10.05
C THR A 370 18.53 32.20 9.18
N TRP A 371 18.86 32.57 7.94
CA TRP A 371 19.42 31.66 6.94
C TRP A 371 20.85 31.17 7.25
N HIS A 372 21.63 31.92 8.03
CA HIS A 372 23.01 31.58 8.42
C HIS A 372 23.11 30.23 9.15
N GLN A 373 23.38 29.20 8.37
CA GLN A 373 23.69 27.84 8.79
C GLN A 373 24.93 27.36 8.02
N GLU A 374 25.63 26.35 8.53
CA GLU A 374 26.70 25.70 7.76
C GLU A 374 26.13 25.15 6.45
N HIS A 375 26.76 25.51 5.32
CA HIS A 375 26.28 25.22 3.95
C HIS A 375 24.91 25.85 3.60
N GLU A 376 24.60 27.04 4.12
CA GLU A 376 23.40 27.86 3.82
C GLU A 376 22.94 27.82 2.35
N TYR A 377 23.87 27.95 1.39
CA TYR A 377 23.55 27.90 -0.04
C TYR A 377 22.96 26.56 -0.48
N VAL A 378 23.52 25.44 -0.04
CA VAL A 378 23.03 24.10 -0.42
C VAL A 378 21.67 23.85 0.25
N LEU A 379 21.51 24.25 1.51
CA LEU A 379 20.23 24.12 2.21
C LEU A 379 19.13 24.95 1.54
N ARG A 380 19.44 26.18 1.09
CA ARG A 380 18.56 27.02 0.25
C ARG A 380 18.17 26.31 -1.04
N CYS A 381 19.14 25.74 -1.77
CA CYS A 381 18.85 25.01 -3.01
C CYS A 381 17.90 23.84 -2.77
N VAL A 382 18.12 23.01 -1.74
CA VAL A 382 17.21 21.89 -1.42
C VAL A 382 15.82 22.40 -1.06
N ILE A 383 15.71 23.45 -0.25
CA ILE A 383 14.45 24.11 0.13
C ILE A 383 13.67 24.59 -1.11
N VAL A 384 14.34 25.28 -2.05
CA VAL A 384 13.70 25.78 -3.27
C VAL A 384 13.31 24.63 -4.20
N LEU A 385 14.19 23.64 -4.39
CA LEU A 385 13.92 22.47 -5.22
C LEU A 385 12.74 21.64 -4.68
N SER A 386 12.66 21.39 -3.37
CA SER A 386 11.54 20.64 -2.78
C SER A 386 10.19 21.38 -2.90
N VAL A 387 10.16 22.71 -2.79
CA VAL A 387 8.93 23.48 -3.00
C VAL A 387 8.51 23.48 -4.47
N LEU A 388 9.45 23.71 -5.39
CA LEU A 388 9.17 23.64 -6.83
C LEU A 388 8.73 22.24 -7.27
N TRP A 389 9.31 21.18 -6.70
CA TRP A 389 8.93 19.80 -6.96
C TRP A 389 7.52 19.48 -6.43
N GLY A 390 7.20 19.89 -5.19
CA GLY A 390 5.85 19.74 -4.64
C GLY A 390 4.79 20.44 -5.48
N LEU A 391 5.07 21.67 -5.94
CA LEU A 391 4.20 22.40 -6.86
C LEU A 391 4.07 21.72 -8.23
N ALA A 392 5.16 21.16 -8.77
CA ALA A 392 5.14 20.40 -10.01
C ALA A 392 4.31 19.11 -9.90
N VAL A 393 4.43 18.36 -8.79
CA VAL A 393 3.62 17.16 -8.50
C VAL A 393 2.13 17.51 -8.44
N VAL A 394 1.74 18.60 -7.75
CA VAL A 394 0.35 19.07 -7.78
C VAL A 394 -0.09 19.41 -9.20
N ALA A 395 0.73 20.17 -9.95
CA ALA A 395 0.38 20.61 -11.30
C ALA A 395 0.15 19.43 -12.26
N VAL A 396 1.01 18.39 -12.25
CA VAL A 396 0.83 17.23 -13.13
C VAL A 396 -0.30 16.31 -12.69
N ALA A 397 -0.49 16.09 -11.38
CA ALA A 397 -1.58 15.25 -10.87
C ALA A 397 -2.96 15.90 -11.12
N VAL A 398 -3.09 17.21 -10.90
CA VAL A 398 -4.32 17.97 -11.21
C VAL A 398 -4.55 18.05 -12.73
N THR A 399 -3.49 18.16 -13.54
CA THR A 399 -3.61 18.12 -15.01
C THR A 399 -4.12 16.75 -15.49
N ALA A 400 -3.63 15.66 -14.90
CA ALA A 400 -3.96 14.30 -15.32
C ALA A 400 -5.40 13.89 -14.95
N GLU A 401 -5.93 14.33 -13.80
CA GLU A 401 -7.31 14.07 -13.39
C GLU A 401 -8.32 15.01 -14.09
N PHE A 402 -8.04 16.33 -14.13
CA PHE A 402 -9.06 17.33 -14.50
C PHE A 402 -8.91 17.95 -15.91
N TYR A 403 -7.79 17.71 -16.60
CA TYR A 403 -7.49 18.32 -17.93
C TYR A 403 -7.08 17.28 -18.97
N ARG A 404 -7.67 16.08 -18.86
CA ARG A 404 -7.50 14.92 -19.74
C ARG A 404 -8.65 14.81 -20.75
N LEU A 405 -8.38 14.24 -21.92
CA LEU A 405 -9.40 13.89 -22.90
C LEU A 405 -10.22 12.69 -22.38
N PRO A 406 -11.55 12.68 -22.57
CA PRO A 406 -12.36 11.52 -22.19
C PRO A 406 -11.93 10.30 -23.01
N CYS A 407 -11.97 9.12 -22.39
CA CYS A 407 -11.83 7.86 -23.10
C CYS A 407 -13.04 7.60 -24.01
N PRO A 408 -12.87 6.84 -25.12
CA PRO A 408 -13.96 6.50 -26.01
C PRO A 408 -15.00 5.60 -25.31
N PRO A 409 -16.25 5.53 -25.84
CA PRO A 409 -17.26 4.60 -25.37
C PRO A 409 -16.73 3.16 -25.30
N GLY A 410 -17.19 2.39 -24.32
CA GLY A 410 -16.71 1.03 -24.06
C GLY A 410 -15.47 0.96 -23.16
N CYS A 411 -14.70 2.04 -22.97
CA CYS A 411 -13.70 2.05 -21.89
C CYS A 411 -14.41 2.15 -20.52
N ILE A 412 -14.30 1.09 -19.72
CA ILE A 412 -15.00 0.96 -18.42
C ILE A 412 -14.12 1.46 -17.26
N LEU A 413 -12.81 1.20 -17.33
CA LEU A 413 -11.83 1.67 -16.35
C LEU A 413 -10.60 2.24 -17.05
N ASP A 414 -10.17 3.42 -16.64
CA ASP A 414 -8.94 4.08 -17.11
C ASP A 414 -8.06 4.54 -15.92
N SER A 415 -6.78 4.76 -16.18
CA SER A 415 -5.83 5.35 -15.22
C SER A 415 -5.24 6.64 -15.78
N ALA A 416 -4.72 7.53 -14.93
CA ALA A 416 -4.28 8.89 -15.33
C ALA A 416 -2.76 9.16 -15.26
N PRO A 417 -1.95 8.63 -16.21
CA PRO A 417 -0.54 8.99 -16.36
C PRO A 417 -0.29 10.50 -16.41
N TRP A 418 0.55 11.00 -15.49
CA TRP A 418 0.89 12.42 -15.30
C TRP A 418 1.34 13.18 -16.56
N PHE A 419 1.95 12.49 -17.52
CA PHE A 419 2.53 13.09 -18.72
C PHE A 419 1.75 12.79 -20.01
N SER A 420 0.50 12.29 -19.92
CA SER A 420 -0.40 12.20 -21.07
C SER A 420 -1.82 12.69 -20.77
N ARG A 421 -2.37 13.46 -21.70
CA ARG A 421 -3.79 13.85 -21.76
C ARG A 421 -4.63 12.92 -22.64
N SER A 422 -4.03 11.94 -23.32
CA SER A 422 -4.77 10.88 -24.01
C SER A 422 -5.58 10.05 -23.01
N CYS A 423 -6.54 9.26 -23.52
CA CYS A 423 -7.03 8.11 -22.78
C CYS A 423 -5.87 7.16 -22.41
N ASN A 424 -6.06 6.39 -21.35
CA ASN A 424 -5.25 5.22 -21.03
C ASN A 424 -6.16 4.17 -20.39
N CYS A 425 -6.90 3.47 -21.24
CA CYS A 425 -7.85 2.45 -20.83
C CYS A 425 -7.11 1.25 -20.24
N ILE A 426 -7.70 0.66 -19.20
CA ILE A 426 -7.23 -0.55 -18.52
C ILE A 426 -8.20 -1.71 -18.81
N TYR A 427 -9.50 -1.44 -18.76
CA TYR A 427 -10.56 -2.39 -19.08
C TYR A 427 -11.50 -1.80 -20.14
N PHE A 428 -11.50 -2.38 -21.33
CA PHE A 428 -12.42 -2.07 -22.42
C PHE A 428 -13.46 -3.19 -22.55
N ARG A 429 -14.74 -2.81 -22.60
CA ARG A 429 -15.87 -3.71 -22.82
C ARG A 429 -16.78 -3.15 -23.91
N TRP A 430 -16.85 -3.84 -25.04
CA TRP A 430 -17.79 -3.53 -26.12
C TRP A 430 -18.99 -4.48 -26.06
N THR A 431 -20.16 -3.99 -26.48
CA THR A 431 -21.38 -4.80 -26.60
C THR A 431 -22.08 -4.38 -27.88
N CYS A 432 -22.09 -5.27 -28.87
CA CYS A 432 -22.78 -5.03 -30.13
C CYS A 432 -24.30 -5.11 -29.94
N ASN A 433 -25.05 -4.50 -30.86
CA ASN A 433 -26.51 -4.51 -30.86
C ASN A 433 -27.06 -4.72 -32.27
N SER A 434 -28.38 -4.87 -32.42
CA SER A 434 -29.04 -5.12 -33.71
C SER A 434 -28.90 -4.00 -34.75
N SER A 435 -28.31 -2.84 -34.40
CA SER A 435 -28.00 -1.72 -35.29
C SER A 435 -26.50 -1.47 -35.49
N ASN A 436 -25.64 -2.27 -34.85
CA ASN A 436 -24.19 -2.20 -34.91
C ASN A 436 -23.66 -3.64 -34.78
N TYR A 437 -23.82 -4.41 -35.86
CA TYR A 437 -23.57 -5.85 -35.91
C TYR A 437 -22.22 -6.18 -36.56
N ASP A 438 -21.46 -5.14 -36.88
CA ASP A 438 -20.61 -5.10 -38.07
C ASP A 438 -19.26 -5.77 -37.89
N ASP A 439 -18.72 -6.34 -38.97
CA ASP A 439 -17.36 -6.89 -39.09
C ASP A 439 -16.27 -5.80 -39.10
N VAL A 440 -16.53 -4.66 -38.45
CA VAL A 440 -15.71 -3.42 -38.41
C VAL A 440 -15.20 -3.16 -36.97
N LEU A 441 -15.37 -4.13 -36.07
CA LEU A 441 -15.03 -3.99 -34.65
C LEU A 441 -13.54 -3.66 -34.40
N ASP A 442 -12.65 -4.16 -35.26
CA ASP A 442 -11.21 -3.86 -35.23
C ASP A 442 -10.89 -2.36 -35.40
N GLU A 443 -11.72 -1.57 -36.10
CA GLU A 443 -11.52 -0.11 -36.22
C GLU A 443 -11.72 0.62 -34.88
N TYR A 444 -12.59 0.09 -34.00
CA TYR A 444 -12.79 0.62 -32.64
C TYR A 444 -11.69 0.19 -31.66
N LEU A 445 -10.85 -0.78 -32.03
CA LEU A 445 -9.82 -1.38 -31.18
C LEU A 445 -8.41 -0.84 -31.52
N ASN A 446 -8.28 0.48 -31.58
CA ASN A 446 -7.04 1.17 -31.88
C ASN A 446 -6.28 1.61 -30.60
N ALA A 447 -5.01 1.25 -30.50
CA ALA A 447 -4.15 1.61 -29.36
C ALA A 447 -3.72 3.09 -29.33
N THR A 448 -3.95 3.90 -30.37
CA THR A 448 -3.84 5.37 -30.25
C THR A 448 -4.93 5.96 -29.35
N ASP A 449 -6.12 5.34 -29.37
CA ASP A 449 -7.34 5.91 -28.82
C ASP A 449 -7.72 5.28 -27.48
N LEU A 450 -7.46 3.97 -27.33
CA LEU A 450 -7.54 3.25 -26.06
C LEU A 450 -6.26 3.40 -25.21
N GLY A 451 -5.11 3.59 -25.85
CA GLY A 451 -3.80 3.63 -25.20
C GLY A 451 -3.15 2.25 -25.00
N GLN A 452 -1.82 2.23 -24.92
CA GLN A 452 -0.98 1.02 -24.94
C GLN A 452 -1.03 0.15 -23.67
N ASN A 453 -1.75 0.57 -22.61
CA ASN A 453 -1.76 -0.13 -21.32
C ASN A 453 -3.06 -0.91 -21.06
N LEU A 454 -3.86 -1.17 -22.09
CA LEU A 454 -5.04 -2.04 -22.02
C LEU A 454 -4.65 -3.41 -21.44
N LEU A 455 -5.34 -3.83 -20.38
CA LEU A 455 -5.11 -5.11 -19.70
C LEU A 455 -6.24 -6.11 -19.94
N PHE A 456 -7.48 -5.63 -20.10
CA PHE A 456 -8.67 -6.46 -20.24
C PHE A 456 -9.49 -6.01 -21.45
N LEU A 457 -9.71 -6.92 -22.40
CA LEU A 457 -10.52 -6.73 -23.60
C LEU A 457 -11.74 -7.66 -23.55
N HIS A 458 -12.94 -7.09 -23.45
CA HIS A 458 -14.19 -7.84 -23.34
C HIS A 458 -15.12 -7.48 -24.51
N ILE A 459 -15.57 -8.46 -25.29
CA ILE A 459 -16.43 -8.28 -26.46
C ILE A 459 -17.67 -9.15 -26.30
N ARG A 460 -18.85 -8.54 -26.43
CA ARG A 460 -20.14 -9.17 -26.12
C ARG A 460 -21.12 -9.04 -27.29
N LYS A 461 -21.86 -10.10 -27.61
CA LYS A 461 -23.01 -10.06 -28.56
C LYS A 461 -22.66 -9.62 -29.99
N CYS A 462 -21.39 -9.73 -30.39
CA CYS A 462 -20.89 -9.28 -31.69
C CYS A 462 -20.83 -10.42 -32.73
N GLY A 463 -20.87 -10.05 -34.01
CA GLY A 463 -20.75 -10.99 -35.14
C GLY A 463 -19.45 -11.82 -35.05
N LEU A 464 -18.30 -11.15 -35.17
CA LEU A 464 -16.96 -11.67 -34.85
C LEU A 464 -16.65 -13.05 -35.47
N ARG A 465 -17.16 -13.32 -36.69
CA ARG A 465 -17.20 -14.68 -37.26
C ARG A 465 -15.83 -15.34 -37.40
N GLN A 466 -14.81 -14.55 -37.71
CA GLN A 466 -13.42 -14.97 -37.93
C GLN A 466 -12.48 -14.54 -36.77
N GLY A 467 -13.04 -14.11 -35.63
CA GLY A 467 -12.29 -13.47 -34.55
C GLY A 467 -11.78 -12.06 -34.90
N LEU A 468 -10.83 -11.55 -34.10
CA LEU A 468 -10.16 -10.26 -34.35
C LEU A 468 -8.95 -10.43 -35.28
N ALA A 469 -8.59 -9.37 -35.99
CA ALA A 469 -7.39 -9.35 -36.83
C ALA A 469 -6.10 -9.47 -35.99
N ALA A 470 -5.07 -10.10 -36.56
CA ALA A 470 -3.77 -10.25 -35.91
C ALA A 470 -3.14 -8.88 -35.56
N GLU A 471 -3.29 -7.90 -36.45
CA GLU A 471 -2.79 -6.53 -36.25
C GLU A 471 -3.46 -5.81 -35.06
N THR A 472 -4.72 -6.13 -34.77
CA THR A 472 -5.44 -5.64 -33.59
C THR A 472 -4.85 -6.23 -32.32
N MET A 473 -4.58 -7.54 -32.31
CA MET A 473 -3.92 -8.20 -31.18
C MET A 473 -2.48 -7.71 -30.97
N TYR A 474 -1.73 -7.46 -32.05
CA TYR A 474 -0.35 -6.94 -31.98
C TYR A 474 -0.25 -5.54 -31.34
N GLN A 475 -1.29 -4.71 -31.40
CA GLN A 475 -1.29 -3.38 -30.78
C GLN A 475 -1.25 -3.44 -29.24
N PHE A 476 -1.90 -4.43 -28.62
CA PHE A 476 -2.13 -4.46 -27.17
C PHE A 476 -1.09 -5.30 -26.41
N GLN A 477 0.20 -4.94 -26.55
CA GLN A 477 1.34 -5.59 -25.87
C GLN A 477 1.36 -5.47 -24.32
N SER A 478 0.29 -4.98 -23.70
CA SER A 478 0.07 -5.02 -22.24
C SER A 478 -0.99 -6.05 -21.82
N LEU A 479 -1.80 -6.54 -22.75
CA LEU A 479 -3.02 -7.32 -22.53
C LEU A 479 -2.76 -8.52 -21.61
N TYR A 480 -3.58 -8.66 -20.58
CA TYR A 480 -3.50 -9.73 -19.57
C TYR A 480 -4.60 -10.77 -19.77
N ALA A 481 -5.80 -10.35 -20.18
CA ALA A 481 -6.88 -11.25 -20.53
C ALA A 481 -7.77 -10.69 -21.65
N PHE A 482 -8.37 -11.58 -22.43
CA PHE A 482 -9.49 -11.27 -23.31
C PHE A 482 -10.67 -12.20 -23.04
N HIS A 483 -11.88 -11.67 -23.21
CA HIS A 483 -13.13 -12.41 -23.04
C HIS A 483 -14.09 -12.08 -24.18
N PHE A 484 -14.43 -13.07 -24.98
CA PHE A 484 -15.42 -12.97 -26.05
C PHE A 484 -16.64 -13.81 -25.65
N GLU A 485 -17.80 -13.19 -25.45
CA GLU A 485 -19.03 -13.91 -25.06
C GLU A 485 -20.23 -13.61 -25.95
N PHE A 486 -21.06 -14.64 -26.16
CA PHE A 486 -22.29 -14.57 -26.96
C PHE A 486 -22.02 -14.12 -28.40
N THR A 487 -20.96 -14.64 -29.02
CA THR A 487 -20.52 -14.21 -30.36
C THR A 487 -20.93 -15.21 -31.44
N SER A 488 -20.97 -14.80 -32.70
CA SER A 488 -21.13 -15.76 -33.82
C SER A 488 -19.79 -16.22 -34.41
N MET A 489 -18.72 -16.24 -33.61
CA MET A 489 -17.41 -16.77 -34.00
C MET A 489 -17.50 -18.25 -34.38
N GLN A 490 -17.02 -18.60 -35.57
CA GLN A 490 -16.97 -19.95 -36.12
C GLN A 490 -15.53 -20.44 -36.29
N GLU A 491 -14.61 -19.51 -36.56
CA GLU A 491 -13.17 -19.74 -36.67
C GLU A 491 -12.40 -18.54 -36.11
N TRP A 492 -11.11 -18.71 -35.81
CA TRP A 492 -10.21 -17.59 -35.53
C TRP A 492 -8.80 -17.91 -36.03
N ASN A 493 -8.58 -17.61 -37.31
CA ASN A 493 -7.46 -18.11 -38.11
C ASN A 493 -6.22 -17.19 -38.05
N ILE A 494 -5.96 -16.57 -36.90
CA ILE A 494 -4.69 -15.88 -36.64
C ILE A 494 -3.66 -16.87 -36.08
N PRO A 495 -2.35 -16.69 -36.33
CA PRO A 495 -1.33 -17.52 -35.70
C PRO A 495 -1.30 -17.26 -34.19
N SER A 496 -1.03 -18.28 -33.38
CA SER A 496 -0.95 -18.16 -31.91
C SER A 496 0.07 -17.12 -31.42
N SER A 497 1.09 -16.81 -32.24
CA SER A 497 2.07 -15.74 -31.99
C SER A 497 1.52 -14.32 -32.15
N ALA A 498 0.30 -14.14 -32.64
CA ALA A 498 -0.42 -12.87 -32.62
C ALA A 498 -1.08 -12.58 -31.27
N ILE A 499 -1.36 -13.59 -30.44
CA ILE A 499 -1.71 -13.37 -29.04
C ILE A 499 -0.44 -12.91 -28.30
N PRO A 500 -0.42 -11.73 -27.66
CA PRO A 500 0.75 -11.25 -26.95
C PRO A 500 1.18 -12.19 -25.81
N ASN A 501 2.49 -12.40 -25.63
CA ASN A 501 3.07 -13.14 -24.49
C ASN A 501 2.88 -12.45 -23.11
N THR A 502 1.92 -11.54 -23.03
CA THR A 502 1.45 -10.87 -21.82
C THR A 502 0.12 -11.43 -21.31
N VAL A 503 -0.62 -12.14 -22.18
CA VAL A 503 -1.93 -12.73 -21.89
C VAL A 503 -1.75 -14.00 -21.05
N ILE A 504 -2.57 -14.10 -20.01
CA ILE A 504 -2.57 -15.16 -19.00
C ILE A 504 -3.88 -15.96 -19.07
N VAL A 505 -4.99 -15.28 -19.36
CA VAL A 505 -6.34 -15.85 -19.38
C VAL A 505 -6.99 -15.56 -20.74
N ALA A 506 -7.45 -16.61 -21.44
CA ALA A 506 -8.19 -16.51 -22.70
C ALA A 506 -9.57 -17.12 -22.53
N LEU A 507 -10.63 -16.36 -22.78
CA LEU A 507 -12.01 -16.82 -22.65
C LEU A 507 -12.78 -16.61 -23.94
N ILE A 508 -13.39 -17.68 -24.44
CA ILE A 508 -14.41 -17.66 -25.48
C ILE A 508 -15.61 -18.44 -24.94
N ARG A 509 -16.72 -17.75 -24.68
CA ARG A 509 -17.95 -18.33 -24.11
C ARG A 509 -19.10 -18.17 -25.10
N HIS A 510 -20.01 -19.14 -25.15
CA HIS A 510 -21.28 -19.08 -25.89
C HIS A 510 -21.09 -18.63 -27.34
N SER A 511 -20.40 -19.45 -28.13
CA SER A 511 -19.97 -19.14 -29.50
C SER A 511 -20.15 -20.34 -30.44
N LEU A 512 -19.95 -20.17 -31.75
CA LEU A 512 -20.27 -21.17 -32.79
C LEU A 512 -19.04 -21.96 -33.27
N LEU A 513 -18.02 -22.09 -32.43
CA LEU A 513 -16.80 -22.85 -32.72
C LEU A 513 -17.11 -24.36 -32.76
N ASP A 514 -16.84 -25.02 -33.88
CA ASP A 514 -16.89 -26.48 -34.03
C ASP A 514 -15.52 -27.17 -33.81
N HIS A 515 -14.46 -26.38 -33.64
CA HIS A 515 -13.11 -26.84 -33.32
C HIS A 515 -12.32 -25.78 -32.52
N VAL A 516 -11.24 -26.19 -31.87
CA VAL A 516 -10.35 -25.26 -31.14
C VAL A 516 -9.69 -24.29 -32.14
N PRO A 517 -9.87 -22.96 -32.02
CA PRO A 517 -9.38 -22.01 -33.01
C PRO A 517 -7.86 -21.97 -33.06
N LEU A 518 -7.30 -21.75 -34.27
CA LEU A 518 -5.86 -21.78 -34.53
C LEU A 518 -5.04 -20.96 -33.53
N ALA A 519 -5.54 -19.76 -33.18
CA ALA A 519 -4.94 -18.84 -32.21
C ALA A 519 -4.63 -19.46 -30.83
N LEU A 520 -5.39 -20.50 -30.43
CA LEU A 520 -5.27 -21.17 -29.13
C LEU A 520 -4.71 -22.61 -29.22
N GLN A 521 -4.43 -23.13 -30.41
CA GLN A 521 -3.90 -24.50 -30.57
C GLN A 521 -2.45 -24.65 -30.10
N THR A 522 -1.65 -23.58 -30.19
CA THR A 522 -0.22 -23.55 -29.79
C THR A 522 0.10 -22.28 -28.98
N PRO A 523 -0.50 -22.10 -27.79
CA PRO A 523 -0.44 -20.84 -27.06
C PRO A 523 0.97 -20.48 -26.59
N GLY A 524 1.25 -19.18 -26.47
CA GLY A 524 2.52 -18.69 -25.94
C GLY A 524 2.74 -19.07 -24.47
N PRO A 525 4.00 -19.23 -24.02
CA PRO A 525 4.36 -19.85 -22.73
C PRO A 525 3.92 -19.09 -21.47
N SER A 526 3.22 -17.96 -21.63
CA SER A 526 2.63 -17.14 -20.56
C SER A 526 1.13 -17.40 -20.35
N LEU A 527 0.42 -18.02 -21.30
CA LEU A 527 -0.98 -18.37 -21.13
C LEU A 527 -1.11 -19.48 -20.08
N ARG A 528 -2.09 -19.37 -19.19
CA ARG A 528 -2.25 -20.27 -18.03
C ARG A 528 -3.67 -20.78 -17.86
N SER A 529 -4.65 -20.06 -18.40
CA SER A 529 -6.07 -20.41 -18.33
C SER A 529 -6.71 -20.29 -19.70
N ILE A 530 -7.36 -21.36 -20.16
CA ILE A 530 -8.20 -21.37 -21.36
C ILE A 530 -9.63 -21.74 -20.95
N PHE A 531 -10.59 -20.92 -21.38
CA PHE A 531 -12.01 -21.19 -21.28
C PHE A 531 -12.59 -21.25 -22.70
N LEU A 532 -13.10 -22.40 -23.10
CA LEU A 532 -13.91 -22.60 -24.30
C LEU A 532 -15.26 -23.17 -23.85
N VAL A 533 -16.22 -22.28 -23.60
CA VAL A 533 -17.52 -22.63 -22.98
C VAL A 533 -18.64 -22.50 -24.01
N GLY A 534 -19.64 -23.37 -23.98
CA GLY A 534 -20.86 -23.23 -24.78
C GLY A 534 -20.58 -23.13 -26.28
N SER A 535 -19.76 -24.05 -26.81
CA SER A 535 -19.32 -24.08 -28.20
C SER A 535 -19.15 -25.54 -28.67
N PRO A 536 -19.78 -26.00 -29.77
CA PRO A 536 -19.92 -27.43 -30.11
C PRO A 536 -18.65 -28.11 -30.67
N LEU A 537 -17.53 -28.06 -29.93
CA LEU A 537 -16.21 -28.58 -30.31
C LEU A 537 -16.16 -30.10 -30.56
N GLN A 538 -17.06 -30.88 -29.95
CA GLN A 538 -17.16 -32.34 -30.03
C GLN A 538 -15.88 -33.10 -29.62
N ASN A 539 -14.89 -33.21 -30.51
CA ASN A 539 -13.69 -34.02 -30.33
C ASN A 539 -12.42 -33.19 -30.53
N ILE A 540 -11.73 -32.88 -29.43
CA ILE A 540 -10.47 -32.11 -29.45
C ILE A 540 -9.28 -33.05 -29.72
N PRO A 541 -8.48 -32.85 -30.78
CA PRO A 541 -7.34 -33.72 -31.06
C PRO A 541 -6.27 -33.74 -29.97
N ASN A 542 -5.77 -34.93 -29.60
CA ASN A 542 -4.72 -35.15 -28.59
C ASN A 542 -3.48 -34.24 -28.75
N ALA A 543 -3.14 -33.88 -29.99
CA ALA A 543 -2.02 -32.99 -30.29
C ALA A 543 -2.17 -31.57 -29.72
N ILE A 544 -3.39 -31.11 -29.45
CA ILE A 544 -3.67 -29.80 -28.84
C ILE A 544 -3.36 -29.84 -27.34
N PHE A 545 -3.83 -30.88 -26.63
CA PHE A 545 -3.50 -31.09 -25.21
C PHE A 545 -1.99 -31.20 -24.97
N ASN A 546 -1.23 -31.75 -25.92
CA ASN A 546 0.24 -31.79 -25.86
C ASN A 546 0.89 -30.38 -25.87
N ASN A 547 0.22 -29.37 -26.44
CA ASN A 547 0.68 -27.98 -26.40
C ASN A 547 0.22 -27.24 -25.13
N TRP A 548 -0.85 -27.72 -24.49
CA TRP A 548 -1.49 -27.14 -23.31
C TRP A 548 -0.92 -27.64 -21.97
N GLN A 549 0.14 -28.45 -21.96
CA GLN A 549 0.74 -29.05 -20.75
C GLN A 549 1.18 -28.08 -19.64
N HIS A 550 1.17 -26.76 -19.91
CA HIS A 550 1.58 -25.67 -19.02
C HIS A 550 0.39 -24.82 -18.52
N LEU A 551 -0.85 -25.23 -18.77
CA LEU A 551 -2.05 -24.56 -18.25
C LEU A 551 -2.35 -25.01 -16.82
N ASN A 552 -2.71 -24.06 -15.96
CA ASN A 552 -3.21 -24.31 -14.61
C ASN A 552 -4.75 -24.40 -14.58
N SER A 553 -5.43 -23.91 -15.63
CA SER A 553 -6.89 -23.99 -15.71
C SER A 553 -7.36 -24.26 -17.15
N LEU A 554 -8.25 -25.25 -17.30
CA LEU A 554 -8.84 -25.63 -18.58
C LEU A 554 -10.35 -25.86 -18.40
N TRP A 555 -11.16 -25.06 -19.09
CA TRP A 555 -12.62 -25.20 -19.11
C TRP A 555 -13.08 -25.53 -20.53
N LEU A 556 -13.79 -26.65 -20.66
CA LEU A 556 -14.43 -27.17 -21.88
C LEU A 556 -15.93 -27.46 -21.63
N SER A 557 -16.51 -26.68 -20.73
CA SER A 557 -17.92 -26.62 -20.32
C SER A 557 -18.89 -26.48 -21.49
N SER A 558 -19.93 -27.31 -21.58
CA SER A 558 -20.90 -27.31 -22.68
C SER A 558 -20.27 -27.35 -24.09
N THR A 559 -19.37 -28.31 -24.35
CA THR A 559 -18.67 -28.46 -25.65
C THR A 559 -19.01 -29.72 -26.46
N ASN A 560 -20.03 -30.47 -26.05
CA ASN A 560 -20.48 -31.74 -26.64
C ASN A 560 -19.42 -32.88 -26.59
N LEU A 561 -18.53 -32.88 -25.58
CA LEU A 561 -17.61 -33.99 -25.33
C LEU A 561 -18.38 -35.24 -24.89
N THR A 562 -18.22 -36.35 -25.62
CA THR A 562 -18.84 -37.66 -25.29
C THR A 562 -17.95 -38.58 -24.47
N GLU A 563 -16.65 -38.31 -24.42
CA GLU A 563 -15.65 -39.09 -23.69
C GLU A 563 -14.77 -38.15 -22.86
N PHE A 564 -14.25 -38.65 -21.73
CA PHE A 564 -13.30 -37.87 -20.93
C PHE A 564 -11.98 -37.69 -21.71
N PRO A 565 -11.43 -36.47 -21.82
CA PRO A 565 -10.21 -36.22 -22.57
C PRO A 565 -8.96 -36.76 -21.84
N LEU A 566 -8.68 -38.05 -22.00
CA LEU A 566 -7.54 -38.75 -21.36
C LEU A 566 -6.16 -38.05 -21.47
N PRO A 567 -5.81 -37.30 -22.53
CA PRO A 567 -4.56 -36.51 -22.56
C PRO A 567 -4.42 -35.48 -21.43
N VAL A 568 -5.52 -35.03 -20.82
CA VAL A 568 -5.50 -34.12 -19.67
C VAL A 568 -4.76 -34.73 -18.47
N LEU A 569 -4.77 -36.06 -18.32
CA LEU A 569 -4.06 -36.79 -17.26
C LEU A 569 -2.52 -36.62 -17.31
N GLN A 570 -1.98 -36.02 -18.36
CA GLN A 570 -0.56 -35.69 -18.48
C GLN A 570 -0.22 -34.27 -18.01
N MET A 571 -1.20 -33.37 -17.94
CA MET A 571 -1.03 -31.93 -17.65
C MET A 571 -0.68 -31.66 -16.18
N GLN A 572 0.59 -31.87 -15.80
CA GLN A 572 1.04 -31.84 -14.39
C GLN A 572 0.76 -30.51 -13.65
N ASP A 573 0.76 -29.39 -14.36
CA ASP A 573 0.55 -28.05 -13.78
C ASP A 573 -0.94 -27.70 -13.58
N LEU A 574 -1.89 -28.58 -13.98
CA LEU A 574 -3.33 -28.31 -13.93
C LEU A 574 -3.87 -28.28 -12.49
N GLU A 575 -4.51 -27.18 -12.12
CA GLU A 575 -5.15 -26.92 -10.83
C GLU A 575 -6.69 -26.97 -10.92
N VAL A 576 -7.25 -26.55 -12.06
CA VAL A 576 -8.71 -26.47 -12.33
C VAL A 576 -9.04 -27.16 -13.66
N LEU A 577 -9.99 -28.09 -13.63
CA LEU A 577 -10.54 -28.76 -14.81
C LEU A 577 -12.07 -28.63 -14.82
N ALA A 578 -12.65 -28.00 -15.84
CA ALA A 578 -14.09 -27.92 -16.03
C ALA A 578 -14.53 -28.65 -17.31
N LEU A 579 -15.42 -29.62 -17.15
CA LEU A 579 -15.96 -30.54 -18.15
C LEU A 579 -17.48 -30.74 -17.97
N ASP A 580 -18.11 -29.85 -17.22
CA ASP A 580 -19.54 -29.73 -16.94
C ASP A 580 -20.41 -29.57 -18.21
N SER A 581 -21.70 -29.85 -18.08
CA SER A 581 -22.73 -29.78 -19.15
C SER A 581 -22.33 -30.43 -20.49
N ASN A 582 -21.59 -31.55 -20.40
CA ASN A 582 -21.16 -32.37 -21.54
C ASN A 582 -21.92 -33.72 -21.57
N HIS A 583 -21.39 -34.72 -22.28
CA HIS A 583 -22.00 -36.05 -22.42
C HIS A 583 -21.07 -37.17 -21.92
N ILE A 584 -20.13 -36.84 -21.03
CA ILE A 584 -19.17 -37.77 -20.45
C ILE A 584 -19.92 -38.76 -19.55
N SER A 585 -19.58 -40.05 -19.65
CA SER A 585 -20.21 -41.13 -18.88
C SER A 585 -19.27 -41.81 -17.88
N THR A 586 -17.96 -41.55 -17.95
CA THR A 586 -16.94 -42.19 -17.12
C THR A 586 -15.85 -41.20 -16.72
N ILE A 587 -15.38 -41.33 -15.48
CA ILE A 587 -14.23 -40.59 -14.95
C ILE A 587 -13.05 -41.58 -14.89
N PRO A 588 -11.88 -41.28 -15.45
CA PRO A 588 -10.72 -42.17 -15.34
C PRO A 588 -10.23 -42.21 -13.88
N PRO A 589 -9.98 -43.40 -13.29
CA PRO A 589 -9.50 -43.50 -11.91
C PRO A 589 -8.15 -42.80 -11.72
N GLU A 590 -7.33 -42.68 -12.78
CA GLU A 590 -6.05 -41.97 -12.79
C GLU A 590 -6.15 -40.46 -12.54
N LEU A 591 -7.34 -39.85 -12.52
CA LEU A 591 -7.51 -38.41 -12.30
C LEU A 591 -6.90 -37.94 -10.96
N HIS A 592 -6.86 -38.82 -9.95
CA HIS A 592 -6.20 -38.52 -8.66
C HIS A 592 -4.67 -38.40 -8.74
N LEU A 593 -4.03 -38.69 -9.87
CA LEU A 593 -2.58 -38.62 -10.05
C LEU A 593 -2.07 -37.21 -10.40
N LEU A 594 -2.89 -36.34 -11.00
CA LEU A 594 -2.49 -34.97 -11.40
C LEU A 594 -2.12 -34.13 -10.16
N PRO A 595 -0.84 -33.81 -9.89
CA PRO A 595 -0.39 -33.44 -8.55
C PRO A 595 -1.10 -32.19 -7.99
N ASN A 596 -1.31 -31.17 -8.83
CA ASN A 596 -1.86 -29.88 -8.42
C ASN A 596 -3.39 -29.78 -8.53
N LEU A 597 -4.08 -30.78 -9.09
CA LEU A 597 -5.52 -30.70 -9.36
C LEU A 597 -6.33 -30.59 -8.06
N TYR A 598 -7.18 -29.56 -8.02
CA TYR A 598 -7.90 -29.12 -6.82
C TYR A 598 -9.37 -28.76 -7.07
N TRP A 599 -9.74 -28.30 -8.27
CA TRP A 599 -11.13 -28.07 -8.69
C TRP A 599 -11.47 -28.91 -9.92
N VAL A 600 -12.59 -29.62 -9.86
CA VAL A 600 -13.11 -30.49 -10.92
C VAL A 600 -14.62 -30.28 -11.07
N TYR A 601 -15.03 -29.73 -12.22
CA TYR A 601 -16.45 -29.58 -12.59
C TYR A 601 -16.80 -30.67 -13.61
N LEU A 602 -17.75 -31.54 -13.24
CA LEU A 602 -18.22 -32.72 -13.98
C LEU A 602 -19.74 -32.90 -13.85
N ASP A 603 -20.42 -31.87 -13.38
CA ASP A 603 -21.86 -31.74 -13.23
C ASP A 603 -22.58 -31.67 -14.59
N SER A 604 -23.89 -31.91 -14.60
CA SER A 604 -24.74 -31.94 -15.82
C SER A 604 -24.22 -32.88 -16.92
N ASN A 605 -23.57 -33.99 -16.55
CA ASN A 605 -23.06 -35.03 -17.44
C ASN A 605 -23.86 -36.34 -17.30
N ASN A 606 -23.41 -37.41 -17.96
CA ASN A 606 -24.07 -38.72 -17.97
C ASN A 606 -23.35 -39.77 -17.10
N ILE A 607 -22.69 -39.34 -16.02
CA ILE A 607 -21.86 -40.19 -15.15
C ILE A 607 -22.75 -40.98 -14.19
N SER A 608 -22.80 -42.30 -14.32
CA SER A 608 -23.64 -43.16 -13.48
C SER A 608 -22.91 -43.83 -12.30
N VAL A 609 -21.57 -43.80 -12.30
CA VAL A 609 -20.72 -44.43 -11.28
C VAL A 609 -19.97 -43.34 -10.51
N PHE A 610 -20.16 -43.29 -9.19
CA PHE A 610 -19.45 -42.33 -8.34
C PHE A 610 -17.93 -42.63 -8.29
N PRO A 611 -17.05 -41.63 -8.36
CA PRO A 611 -15.60 -41.84 -8.41
C PRO A 611 -14.99 -42.07 -7.01
N ASP A 612 -15.35 -43.19 -6.37
CA ASP A 612 -14.84 -43.61 -5.04
C ASP A 612 -13.31 -43.42 -4.92
N SER A 613 -12.56 -43.82 -5.95
CA SER A 613 -11.09 -43.75 -6.00
C SER A 613 -10.52 -42.32 -6.01
N LEU A 614 -11.26 -41.33 -6.51
CA LEU A 614 -10.81 -39.93 -6.55
C LEU A 614 -10.92 -39.30 -5.15
N VAL A 615 -12.08 -39.43 -4.52
CA VAL A 615 -12.38 -38.80 -3.23
C VAL A 615 -11.63 -39.48 -2.08
N THR A 616 -11.45 -40.81 -2.13
CA THR A 616 -10.65 -41.53 -1.13
C THR A 616 -9.14 -41.32 -1.28
N ALA A 617 -8.64 -41.03 -2.49
CA ALA A 617 -7.23 -40.68 -2.70
C ALA A 617 -6.91 -39.20 -2.43
N ARG A 618 -7.90 -38.30 -2.57
CA ARG A 618 -7.76 -36.85 -2.37
C ARG A 618 -8.89 -36.26 -1.54
N HIS A 619 -8.77 -36.34 -0.21
CA HIS A 619 -9.59 -35.52 0.68
C HIS A 619 -9.34 -34.03 0.41
N GLY A 620 -10.41 -33.26 0.20
CA GLY A 620 -10.35 -31.81 -0.03
C GLY A 620 -10.19 -31.37 -1.49
N ILE A 621 -10.35 -32.26 -2.48
CA ILE A 621 -10.59 -31.86 -3.87
C ILE A 621 -12.03 -31.35 -4.01
N TYR A 622 -12.22 -30.17 -4.60
CA TYR A 622 -13.54 -29.69 -4.98
C TYR A 622 -14.00 -30.45 -6.23
N LEU A 623 -15.15 -31.11 -6.14
CA LEU A 623 -15.66 -32.06 -7.13
C LEU A 623 -17.18 -31.89 -7.26
N TYR A 624 -17.61 -31.30 -8.38
CA TYR A 624 -19.01 -31.13 -8.71
C TYR A 624 -19.48 -32.28 -9.59
N LEU A 625 -20.53 -32.99 -9.13
CA LEU A 625 -21.15 -34.15 -9.79
C LEU A 625 -22.68 -34.03 -9.78
N ASN A 626 -23.22 -32.87 -9.44
CA ASN A 626 -24.65 -32.61 -9.44
C ASN A 626 -25.27 -32.76 -10.84
N HIS A 627 -26.59 -32.99 -10.89
CA HIS A 627 -27.35 -33.34 -12.10
C HIS A 627 -26.91 -34.60 -12.87
N ASN A 628 -25.96 -35.41 -12.37
CA ASN A 628 -25.57 -36.67 -13.00
C ASN A 628 -26.48 -37.87 -12.59
N PRO A 629 -26.60 -38.91 -13.43
CA PRO A 629 -27.37 -40.13 -13.16
C PRO A 629 -26.68 -41.11 -12.17
N ILE A 630 -26.00 -40.60 -11.13
CA ILE A 630 -25.36 -41.41 -10.08
C ILE A 630 -26.45 -42.02 -9.21
N GLU A 631 -26.65 -43.34 -9.28
CA GLU A 631 -27.67 -44.06 -8.48
C GLU A 631 -27.14 -44.57 -7.12
N PHE A 632 -25.84 -44.87 -7.03
CA PHE A 632 -25.25 -45.56 -5.88
C PHE A 632 -23.92 -44.94 -5.44
N ILE A 633 -23.77 -44.78 -4.13
CA ILE A 633 -22.53 -44.44 -3.42
C ILE A 633 -22.48 -45.36 -2.19
N SER A 634 -21.32 -45.93 -1.87
CA SER A 634 -21.17 -46.85 -0.75
C SER A 634 -21.22 -46.11 0.60
N ASP A 635 -21.88 -46.69 1.62
CA ASP A 635 -22.07 -46.02 2.92
C ASP A 635 -20.74 -45.67 3.61
N ASP A 636 -19.68 -46.47 3.40
CA ASP A 636 -18.31 -46.19 3.87
C ASP A 636 -17.69 -44.94 3.21
N VAL A 637 -18.01 -44.65 1.95
CA VAL A 637 -17.57 -43.44 1.25
C VAL A 637 -18.44 -42.25 1.63
N VAL A 638 -19.77 -42.43 1.75
CA VAL A 638 -20.71 -41.40 2.23
C VAL A 638 -20.30 -40.86 3.60
N ALA A 639 -19.81 -41.74 4.50
CA ALA A 639 -19.28 -41.34 5.81
C ALA A 639 -17.96 -40.53 5.76
N GLN A 640 -17.32 -40.42 4.58
CA GLN A 640 -16.11 -39.65 4.32
C GLN A 640 -16.35 -38.42 3.43
N LEU A 641 -17.55 -38.23 2.88
CA LEU A 641 -17.88 -37.06 2.07
C LEU A 641 -18.03 -35.82 2.95
N ASP A 642 -17.38 -34.75 2.55
CA ASP A 642 -17.59 -33.40 3.08
C ASP A 642 -18.36 -32.58 2.04
N PRO A 643 -19.62 -32.17 2.32
CA PRO A 643 -20.44 -31.39 1.38
C PRO A 643 -19.85 -30.03 0.99
N TRP A 644 -18.83 -29.54 1.69
CA TRP A 644 -18.09 -28.36 1.23
C TRP A 644 -17.19 -28.62 0.02
N TYR A 645 -16.82 -29.88 -0.23
CA TYR A 645 -15.89 -30.27 -1.28
C TYR A 645 -16.53 -31.16 -2.36
N VAL A 646 -17.47 -32.04 -2.03
CA VAL A 646 -18.09 -32.94 -3.00
C VAL A 646 -19.58 -32.66 -3.11
N ASP A 647 -20.00 -32.08 -4.25
CA ASP A 647 -21.39 -31.80 -4.55
C ASP A 647 -22.01 -32.95 -5.36
N ILE A 648 -23.07 -33.56 -4.82
CA ILE A 648 -23.89 -34.59 -5.46
C ILE A 648 -25.38 -34.21 -5.46
N SER A 649 -25.70 -32.93 -5.32
CA SER A 649 -27.06 -32.41 -5.36
C SER A 649 -27.78 -32.78 -6.66
N SER A 650 -29.11 -32.88 -6.59
CA SER A 650 -29.98 -33.25 -7.73
C SER A 650 -29.72 -34.63 -8.39
N THR A 651 -28.70 -35.41 -7.98
CA THR A 651 -28.41 -36.77 -8.49
C THR A 651 -29.50 -37.79 -8.12
N VAL A 652 -29.58 -38.91 -8.85
CA VAL A 652 -30.56 -39.98 -8.60
C VAL A 652 -30.40 -40.58 -7.19
N TYR A 653 -29.18 -40.73 -6.69
CA TYR A 653 -28.88 -41.12 -5.31
C TYR A 653 -29.56 -40.18 -4.31
N CYS A 654 -29.43 -38.86 -4.52
CA CYS A 654 -30.04 -37.86 -3.65
C CYS A 654 -31.55 -37.73 -3.79
N GLN A 655 -32.13 -38.02 -4.97
CA GLN A 655 -33.58 -38.15 -5.13
C GLN A 655 -34.15 -39.33 -4.34
N GLN A 656 -33.35 -40.40 -4.14
CA GLN A 656 -33.74 -41.60 -3.38
C GLN A 656 -33.40 -41.54 -1.88
N ARG A 657 -32.56 -40.59 -1.41
CA ARG A 657 -32.02 -40.56 -0.04
C ARG A 657 -32.22 -39.21 0.65
N GLN A 658 -32.88 -39.22 1.81
CA GLN A 658 -33.05 -38.03 2.64
C GLN A 658 -31.79 -37.76 3.48
N LEU A 659 -30.79 -37.10 2.88
CA LEU A 659 -29.53 -36.68 3.53
C LEU A 659 -29.35 -35.15 3.43
N PRO A 660 -30.05 -34.32 4.22
CA PRO A 660 -30.23 -32.88 3.94
C PRO A 660 -28.97 -31.99 3.99
N LEU A 661 -27.82 -32.54 4.40
CA LEU A 661 -26.52 -31.84 4.40
C LEU A 661 -25.68 -32.12 3.13
N LEU A 662 -25.96 -33.22 2.43
CA LEU A 662 -25.21 -33.70 1.26
C LEU A 662 -26.08 -33.70 0.00
N CYS A 663 -27.39 -33.90 0.18
CA CYS A 663 -28.41 -33.89 -0.85
C CYS A 663 -29.24 -32.60 -0.74
N THR A 664 -28.65 -31.51 -1.22
CA THR A 664 -29.31 -30.24 -1.49
C THR A 664 -30.07 -30.28 -2.83
N SER A 665 -30.78 -29.20 -3.15
CA SER A 665 -31.52 -29.03 -4.40
C SER A 665 -31.26 -27.65 -4.98
N ASP A 666 -30.94 -27.60 -6.27
CA ASP A 666 -30.62 -26.38 -7.01
C ASP A 666 -31.85 -25.51 -7.31
N CYS A 667 -31.62 -24.31 -7.85
CA CYS A 667 -32.69 -23.36 -8.18
C CYS A 667 -33.45 -23.70 -9.48
N SER A 668 -32.92 -24.58 -10.34
CA SER A 668 -33.62 -25.24 -11.43
C SER A 668 -32.87 -26.50 -11.87
N GLU A 669 -33.55 -27.43 -12.55
CA GLU A 669 -32.99 -28.70 -13.04
C GLU A 669 -31.80 -28.55 -14.03
N SER A 670 -31.54 -27.33 -14.52
CA SER A 670 -30.47 -26.97 -15.44
C SER A 670 -29.40 -26.05 -14.87
N CYS A 671 -29.46 -25.64 -13.59
CA CYS A 671 -28.55 -24.63 -13.05
C CYS A 671 -27.76 -25.19 -11.89
N SER A 672 -26.47 -25.40 -12.10
CA SER A 672 -25.54 -25.84 -11.05
C SER A 672 -25.39 -24.77 -9.98
N HIS A 673 -25.29 -25.17 -8.70
CA HIS A 673 -24.88 -24.26 -7.64
C HIS A 673 -23.46 -23.68 -7.86
N ALA A 674 -22.61 -24.33 -8.66
CA ALA A 674 -21.31 -23.78 -9.06
C ALA A 674 -21.45 -22.53 -9.94
N ASP A 675 -22.40 -22.54 -10.87
CA ASP A 675 -22.61 -21.46 -11.84
C ASP A 675 -23.46 -20.33 -11.28
N TRP A 676 -24.43 -20.65 -10.43
CA TRP A 676 -25.46 -19.72 -10.00
C TRP A 676 -24.87 -18.45 -9.35
N GLY A 677 -24.86 -17.33 -10.08
CA GLY A 677 -24.27 -16.06 -9.65
C GLY A 677 -22.75 -16.12 -9.45
N ASN A 678 -22.04 -16.68 -10.43
CA ASN A 678 -20.58 -16.83 -10.45
C ASN A 678 -19.82 -15.62 -11.07
N TYR A 679 -20.52 -14.51 -11.39
CA TYR A 679 -20.07 -13.32 -12.15
C TYR A 679 -19.84 -13.51 -13.67
N PHE A 680 -20.01 -14.71 -14.20
CA PHE A 680 -20.34 -14.90 -15.62
C PHE A 680 -21.86 -14.92 -15.79
N CYS A 681 -22.34 -14.66 -17.01
CA CYS A 681 -23.70 -15.05 -17.37
C CYS A 681 -23.68 -16.50 -17.87
N ASP A 682 -24.34 -17.40 -17.16
CA ASP A 682 -24.55 -18.79 -17.53
C ASP A 682 -26.01 -19.03 -17.96
N PRO A 683 -26.28 -19.30 -19.26
CA PRO A 683 -27.63 -19.42 -19.81
C PRO A 683 -28.52 -20.45 -19.13
N GLU A 684 -27.92 -21.50 -18.58
CA GLU A 684 -28.60 -22.62 -17.93
C GLU A 684 -29.15 -22.20 -16.54
N CYS A 685 -28.60 -21.12 -15.96
CA CYS A 685 -29.04 -20.41 -14.76
C CYS A 685 -29.90 -19.15 -15.03
N ASN A 686 -30.12 -18.79 -16.30
CA ASN A 686 -30.87 -17.59 -16.70
C ASN A 686 -32.40 -17.77 -16.63
N SER A 687 -32.90 -18.24 -15.47
CA SER A 687 -34.30 -18.58 -15.22
C SER A 687 -34.93 -17.69 -14.13
N THR A 688 -36.26 -17.60 -14.08
CA THR A 688 -36.97 -16.84 -13.04
C THR A 688 -36.80 -17.44 -11.64
N THR A 689 -36.59 -18.76 -11.51
CA THR A 689 -36.36 -19.43 -10.22
C THR A 689 -34.94 -19.19 -9.71
N CYS A 690 -33.95 -19.16 -10.60
CA CYS A 690 -32.57 -18.76 -10.31
C CYS A 690 -32.33 -17.24 -10.32
N GLN A 691 -33.40 -16.44 -10.38
CA GLN A 691 -33.35 -14.97 -10.33
C GLN A 691 -32.49 -14.34 -11.46
N TYR A 692 -32.55 -14.92 -12.66
CA TYR A 692 -31.74 -14.57 -13.84
C TYR A 692 -30.24 -14.58 -13.54
N ASP A 693 -29.78 -15.72 -13.03
CA ASP A 693 -28.39 -15.95 -12.64
C ASP A 693 -27.88 -14.91 -11.61
N LYS A 694 -28.68 -14.68 -10.57
CA LYS A 694 -28.54 -13.57 -9.59
C LYS A 694 -28.42 -12.15 -10.17
N GLY A 695 -28.57 -11.98 -11.49
CA GLY A 695 -28.39 -10.74 -12.23
C GLY A 695 -27.17 -10.68 -13.14
N ASP A 696 -26.32 -11.70 -13.19
CA ASP A 696 -25.10 -11.68 -14.03
C ASP A 696 -25.43 -11.76 -15.52
N CYS A 697 -26.58 -12.35 -15.87
CA CYS A 697 -27.20 -12.27 -17.20
C CYS A 697 -27.99 -10.98 -17.50
N ALA A 698 -27.82 -9.89 -16.72
CA ALA A 698 -28.39 -8.59 -17.05
C ALA A 698 -27.55 -7.85 -18.12
N PHE A 699 -28.11 -7.73 -19.33
CA PHE A 699 -27.48 -7.08 -20.49
C PHE A 699 -28.21 -5.80 -20.93
#